data_AF-A0A8I1I4F3-F1
#
_entry.id   AF-A0A8I1I4F3-F1
#
_cell.length_a   1.000
_cell.length_b   1.000
_cell.length_c   1.000
_cell.angle_alpha   90.00
_cell.angle_beta   90.00
_cell.angle_gamma   90.00
#
_symmetry.space_group_name_H-M   'P 1'
#
loop_
_entity.id
_entity.type
_entity.pdbx_description
1 polymer ?
#
loop_
_entity_poly.entity_id
_entity_poly.type
_entity_poly.pdbx_seq_one_letter_code
_entity_poly.pdbx_strand_id
1 'polypeptide(L)'
;MIDKGYLLGERYRIIDTLGEGGMANVYLAEDIILQRKVAVKILRLDLQNEPQTQARFQREALATSELSHPNIVSVLDVGTDHGLPYMVMEYVDGPDLKEYIRQNAPLDLHEVIRIMDQILSAVALAHKHNVIHRDLKPQNILMDKRGNIKIADFGIAVALNQSSVTQTNSVMGSVHYMSPEQTRGGLVTKQSDIYSLGIILYELITGTVPFNGDTPVSIALKHAQEPIPSIRKKDQSVPQALENVVLKATAKDPRDRYATAQAMQADLDSSLDPERADEPVFVPNHGNNNDKTIVLPGFKAPEKEQTVESEEENKPDKKEKKKDFWQNVKSHKWWWIFSVIAAGLIIFIMIFALSGNNNKPRQVHIPDVTNITEKRAEKRLEAAGLQVGKVIRRQSDDIKKGHVIGTKPAAGNRVDQGKAIILIVSSGTSMVKVPDVVGDNYDEAAEKLENQGFDVVREDQYSNKMAKGNIISQSIAAGVEVKPTQTTITLVVSRGKQIKPKINTVTLKDLQNYSLKSAQDYAKEHGLTLQINQEYSDEVERGLVISMQPEAGTKVDRGSTVTIKVSRGPKEEKDTTVTKTFTVNYVGSDLKKDDKSDGKSGEIDTKEDNSKGDHVQIYIKDDDHSLSNIYRDLYIKRDMSFSIPFSIKDGNGQLRVVRNGETVLNEKVTK
;
A
#
# COMPACT_ATOMS: atom_id res chain seq x y z
N MET A 1 29.42 -2.02 -12.29
CA MET A 1 28.30 -2.60 -13.05
C MET A 1 28.54 -4.09 -13.17
N ILE A 2 27.47 -4.88 -13.24
CA ILE A 2 27.58 -6.32 -13.50
C ILE A 2 27.60 -6.54 -15.02
N ASP A 3 28.49 -7.41 -15.48
CA ASP A 3 28.68 -7.66 -16.91
C ASP A 3 27.52 -8.45 -17.53
N LYS A 4 27.25 -8.19 -18.82
CA LYS A 4 26.29 -8.99 -19.60
C LYS A 4 26.74 -10.45 -19.65
N GLY A 5 25.80 -11.37 -19.46
CA GLY A 5 26.06 -12.80 -19.40
C GLY A 5 26.44 -13.32 -18.01
N TYR A 6 26.63 -12.44 -17.01
CA TYR A 6 26.83 -12.87 -15.63
C TYR A 6 25.65 -13.69 -15.11
N LEU A 7 25.95 -14.80 -14.43
CA LEU A 7 24.95 -15.68 -13.85
C LEU A 7 24.80 -15.38 -12.36
N LEU A 8 23.77 -14.61 -12.02
CA LEU A 8 23.49 -14.20 -10.64
C LEU A 8 22.77 -15.32 -9.89
N GLY A 9 23.29 -15.68 -8.70
CA GLY A 9 22.69 -16.69 -7.84
C GLY A 9 22.53 -18.06 -8.53
N GLU A 10 23.44 -18.38 -9.46
CA GLU A 10 23.43 -19.61 -10.27
C GLU A 10 22.15 -19.84 -11.10
N ARG A 11 21.30 -18.81 -11.28
CA ARG A 11 19.98 -18.95 -11.93
C ARG A 11 19.61 -17.84 -12.89
N TYR A 12 19.95 -16.60 -12.56
CA TYR A 12 19.47 -15.43 -13.31
C TYR A 12 20.59 -14.89 -14.19
N ARG A 13 20.51 -15.12 -15.50
CA ARG A 13 21.51 -14.65 -16.47
C ARG A 13 21.22 -13.21 -16.85
N ILE A 14 22.12 -12.28 -16.53
CA ILE A 14 21.98 -10.86 -16.89
C ILE A 14 22.08 -10.68 -18.41
N ILE A 15 21.09 -10.03 -19.01
CA ILE A 15 21.01 -9.73 -20.44
C ILE A 15 21.38 -8.27 -20.70
N ASP A 16 20.76 -7.33 -19.98
CA ASP A 16 20.94 -5.90 -20.20
C ASP A 16 20.72 -5.07 -18.94
N THR A 17 21.11 -3.81 -18.97
CA THR A 17 20.82 -2.83 -17.91
C THR A 17 19.53 -2.11 -18.25
N LEU A 18 18.56 -2.10 -17.33
CA LEU A 18 17.29 -1.39 -17.50
C LEU A 18 17.33 0.02 -16.90
N GLY A 19 18.08 0.21 -15.82
CA GLY A 19 18.21 1.53 -15.19
C GLY A 19 19.24 1.56 -14.08
N GLU A 20 19.80 2.74 -13.85
CA GLU A 20 20.74 3.02 -12.76
C GLU A 20 20.08 3.93 -11.72
N GLY A 21 20.15 3.53 -10.45
CA GLY A 21 19.56 4.26 -9.35
C GLY A 21 20.60 4.77 -8.35
N GLY A 22 20.14 5.60 -7.41
CA GLY A 22 20.99 6.07 -6.31
C GLY A 22 21.42 4.96 -5.35
N MET A 23 20.54 3.97 -5.11
CA MET A 23 20.75 2.88 -4.16
C MET A 23 21.01 1.53 -4.82
N ALA A 24 20.38 1.25 -5.95
CA ALA A 24 20.43 -0.03 -6.64
C ALA A 24 20.39 0.18 -8.16
N ASN A 25 20.93 -0.79 -8.90
CA ASN A 25 20.82 -0.87 -10.35
C ASN A 25 19.80 -1.96 -10.72
N VAL A 26 19.06 -1.74 -11.79
CA VAL A 26 18.06 -2.69 -12.29
C VAL A 26 18.53 -3.25 -13.63
N TYR A 27 18.52 -4.57 -13.73
CA TYR A 27 18.96 -5.31 -14.90
C TYR A 27 17.83 -6.19 -15.44
N LEU A 28 17.81 -6.38 -16.75
CA LEU A 28 17.03 -7.42 -17.41
C LEU A 28 17.80 -8.73 -17.32
N ALA A 29 17.16 -9.78 -16.82
CA ALA A 29 17.75 -11.11 -16.74
C ALA A 29 16.81 -12.19 -17.28
N GLU A 30 17.38 -13.33 -17.62
CA GLU A 30 16.65 -14.55 -17.97
C GLU A 30 16.77 -15.55 -16.81
N ASP A 31 15.63 -16.01 -16.30
CA ASP A 31 15.57 -17.16 -15.40
C ASP A 31 15.80 -18.43 -16.22
N ILE A 32 16.98 -19.04 -16.10
CA ILE A 32 17.37 -20.18 -16.94
C ILE A 32 16.57 -21.45 -16.65
N ILE A 33 15.92 -21.54 -15.48
CA ILE A 33 15.13 -22.70 -15.07
C ILE A 33 13.71 -22.58 -15.63
N LEU A 34 13.07 -21.43 -15.43
CA LEU A 34 11.70 -21.19 -15.88
C LEU A 34 11.60 -20.61 -17.29
N GLN A 35 12.73 -20.32 -17.94
CA GLN A 35 12.85 -19.76 -19.29
C GLN A 35 11.99 -18.51 -19.50
N ARG A 36 12.07 -17.56 -18.56
CA ARG A 36 11.32 -16.30 -18.61
C ARG A 36 12.20 -15.10 -18.32
N LYS A 37 11.82 -13.94 -18.88
CA LYS A 37 12.46 -12.66 -18.57
C LYS A 37 12.00 -12.16 -17.19
N VAL A 38 12.95 -11.65 -16.41
CA VAL A 38 12.75 -11.08 -15.08
C VAL A 38 13.56 -9.79 -14.95
N ALA A 39 13.10 -8.89 -14.08
CA ALA A 39 13.85 -7.71 -13.71
C ALA A 39 14.60 -7.99 -12.40
N VAL A 40 15.89 -7.69 -12.35
CA VAL A 40 16.73 -7.95 -11.18
C VAL A 40 17.29 -6.65 -10.66
N LYS A 41 16.88 -6.28 -9.45
CA LYS A 41 17.39 -5.11 -8.73
C LYS A 41 18.54 -5.56 -7.83
N ILE A 42 19.70 -4.94 -7.98
CA ILE A 42 20.93 -5.31 -7.27
C ILE A 42 21.47 -4.07 -6.57
N LEU A 43 21.78 -4.20 -5.28
CA LEU A 43 22.39 -3.12 -4.51
C LEU A 43 23.73 -2.70 -5.14
N ARG A 44 24.00 -1.40 -5.24
CA ARG A 44 25.27 -0.95 -5.80
C ARG A 44 26.45 -1.37 -4.91
N LEU A 45 27.56 -1.74 -5.55
CA LEU A 45 28.78 -2.22 -4.88
C LEU A 45 29.36 -1.21 -3.87
N ASP A 46 29.26 0.09 -4.17
CA ASP A 46 29.74 1.16 -3.28
C ASP A 46 28.94 1.27 -1.97
N LEU A 47 27.70 0.79 -1.98
CA LEU A 47 26.79 0.80 -0.81
C LEU A 47 26.71 -0.57 -0.13
N GLN A 48 27.43 -1.58 -0.64
CA GLN A 48 27.41 -2.93 -0.10
C GLN A 48 27.86 -2.97 1.35
N ASN A 49 28.81 -2.14 1.78
CA ASN A 49 29.33 -2.17 3.14
C ASN A 49 28.54 -1.31 4.14
N GLU A 50 27.41 -0.73 3.72
CA GLU A 50 26.57 0.12 4.58
C GLU A 50 25.41 -0.68 5.19
N PRO A 51 25.45 -1.02 6.49
CA PRO A 51 24.42 -1.87 7.10
C PRO A 51 23.02 -1.26 7.04
N GLN A 52 22.93 0.08 7.11
CA GLN A 52 21.65 0.78 7.00
C GLN A 52 21.04 0.64 5.60
N THR A 53 21.85 0.69 4.56
CA THR A 53 21.40 0.60 3.16
C THR A 53 20.99 -0.82 2.81
N GLN A 54 21.74 -1.83 3.27
CA GLN A 54 21.33 -3.24 3.17
C GLN A 54 20.00 -3.51 3.89
N ALA A 55 19.86 -3.02 5.14
CA ALA A 55 18.63 -3.20 5.91
C ALA A 55 17.42 -2.52 5.25
N ARG A 56 17.62 -1.37 4.58
CA ARG A 56 16.58 -0.71 3.78
C ARG A 56 16.18 -1.57 2.59
N PHE A 57 17.15 -2.09 1.84
CA PHE A 57 16.92 -2.93 0.66
C PHE A 57 16.10 -4.19 1.02
N GLN A 58 16.47 -4.86 2.11
CA GLN A 58 15.76 -6.05 2.59
C GLN A 58 14.34 -5.74 3.06
N ARG A 59 14.13 -4.62 3.77
CA ARG A 59 12.78 -4.20 4.20
C ARG A 59 11.88 -3.92 3.02
N GLU A 60 12.39 -3.22 2.00
CA GLU A 60 11.68 -2.94 0.74
C GLU A 60 11.25 -4.24 0.04
N ALA A 61 12.16 -5.22 -0.03
CA ALA A 61 11.86 -6.55 -0.56
C ALA A 61 10.71 -7.23 0.17
N LEU A 62 10.76 -7.21 1.51
CA LEU A 62 9.80 -7.89 2.36
C LEU A 62 8.40 -7.30 2.26
N ALA A 63 8.23 -5.98 2.34
CA ALA A 63 6.86 -5.46 2.27
C ALA A 63 6.32 -5.38 0.84
N THR A 64 7.16 -5.44 -0.19
CA THR A 64 6.67 -5.63 -1.57
C THR A 64 6.26 -7.08 -1.81
N SER A 65 6.94 -8.07 -1.23
CA SER A 65 6.57 -9.49 -1.37
C SER A 65 5.25 -9.85 -0.66
N GLU A 66 4.84 -9.06 0.34
CA GLU A 66 3.52 -9.17 0.97
C GLU A 66 2.36 -8.63 0.10
N LEU A 67 2.66 -7.88 -0.96
CA LEU A 67 1.67 -7.27 -1.84
C LEU A 67 1.47 -8.10 -3.10
N SER A 68 0.28 -8.68 -3.24
CA SER A 68 -0.14 -9.37 -4.46
C SER A 68 -1.31 -8.63 -5.12
N HIS A 69 -1.04 -7.98 -6.26
CA HIS A 69 -2.03 -7.23 -7.03
C HIS A 69 -1.66 -7.22 -8.51
N PRO A 70 -2.64 -7.29 -9.45
CA PRO A 70 -2.35 -7.23 -10.89
C PRO A 70 -1.56 -5.97 -11.30
N ASN A 71 -1.82 -4.84 -10.64
CA ASN A 71 -1.18 -3.54 -10.91
C ASN A 71 0.01 -3.21 -9.98
N ILE A 72 0.56 -4.18 -9.26
CA ILE A 72 1.82 -4.03 -8.49
C ILE A 72 2.85 -5.00 -9.08
N VAL A 73 4.08 -4.54 -9.26
CA VAL A 73 5.19 -5.41 -9.67
C VAL A 73 5.45 -6.44 -8.58
N SER A 74 5.27 -7.71 -8.94
CA SER A 74 5.45 -8.84 -8.02
C SER A 74 6.92 -9.17 -7.80
N VAL A 75 7.30 -9.30 -6.53
CA VAL A 75 8.62 -9.84 -6.14
C VAL A 75 8.56 -11.37 -6.24
N LEU A 76 9.47 -11.94 -7.03
CA LEU A 76 9.52 -13.37 -7.32
C LEU A 76 10.52 -14.10 -6.43
N ASP A 77 11.65 -13.46 -6.13
CA ASP A 77 12.74 -14.06 -5.37
C ASP A 77 13.60 -12.97 -4.71
N VAL A 78 14.28 -13.31 -3.63
CA VAL A 78 15.22 -12.43 -2.92
C VAL A 78 16.42 -13.27 -2.53
N GLY A 79 17.62 -12.77 -2.82
CA GLY A 79 18.84 -13.50 -2.54
C GLY A 79 20.03 -12.61 -2.27
N THR A 80 21.15 -13.27 -2.03
CA THR A 80 22.46 -12.64 -1.87
C THR A 80 23.45 -13.42 -2.73
N ASP A 81 24.26 -12.71 -3.51
CA ASP A 81 25.29 -13.32 -4.33
C ASP A 81 26.63 -12.63 -4.06
N HIS A 82 27.66 -13.36 -3.67
CA HIS A 82 28.96 -12.79 -3.24
C HIS A 82 28.84 -11.67 -2.20
N GLY A 83 27.83 -11.76 -1.32
CA GLY A 83 27.53 -10.73 -0.31
C GLY A 83 26.77 -9.51 -0.84
N LEU A 84 26.38 -9.48 -2.12
CA LEU A 84 25.55 -8.44 -2.73
C LEU A 84 24.07 -8.85 -2.66
N PRO A 85 23.21 -8.12 -1.93
CA PRO A 85 21.77 -8.37 -1.93
C PRO A 85 21.17 -8.07 -3.31
N TYR A 86 20.28 -8.96 -3.77
CA TYR A 86 19.50 -8.78 -4.98
C TYR A 86 18.04 -9.18 -4.77
N MET A 87 17.17 -8.60 -5.60
CA MET A 87 15.74 -8.88 -5.63
C MET A 87 15.33 -9.13 -7.08
N VAL A 88 14.59 -10.21 -7.30
CA VAL A 88 14.05 -10.59 -8.60
C VAL A 88 12.56 -10.24 -8.63
N MET A 89 12.17 -9.53 -9.68
CA MET A 89 10.83 -8.99 -9.89
C MET A 89 10.32 -9.43 -11.25
N GLU A 90 9.00 -9.41 -11.43
CA GLU A 90 8.43 -9.57 -12.77
C GLU A 90 8.96 -8.50 -13.73
N TYR A 91 9.24 -8.89 -14.97
CA TYR A 91 9.61 -7.95 -16.01
C TYR A 91 8.36 -7.43 -16.72
N VAL A 92 8.19 -6.11 -16.74
CA VAL A 92 7.11 -5.44 -17.47
C VAL A 92 7.67 -4.92 -18.79
N ASP A 93 7.17 -5.47 -19.90
CA ASP A 93 7.59 -5.12 -21.26
C ASP A 93 6.79 -3.91 -21.75
N GLY A 94 7.36 -2.72 -21.58
CA GLY A 94 6.85 -1.46 -22.09
C GLY A 94 7.47 -0.23 -21.43
N PRO A 95 7.07 0.99 -21.84
CA PRO A 95 7.60 2.23 -21.30
C PRO A 95 7.07 2.52 -19.89
N ASP A 96 7.74 3.42 -19.17
CA ASP A 96 7.15 4.05 -17.99
C ASP A 96 6.06 5.06 -18.38
N LEU A 97 5.23 5.45 -17.41
CA LEU A 97 4.10 6.34 -17.63
C LEU A 97 4.56 7.74 -18.04
N LYS A 98 5.77 8.18 -17.64
CA LYS A 98 6.30 9.49 -18.04
C LYS A 98 6.55 9.53 -19.54
N GLU A 99 7.21 8.49 -20.05
CA GLU A 99 7.49 8.35 -21.47
C GLU A 99 6.19 8.14 -22.27
N TYR A 100 5.24 7.39 -21.73
CA TYR A 100 3.92 7.23 -22.32
C TYR A 100 3.17 8.57 -22.47
N ILE A 101 3.15 9.41 -21.42
CA ILE A 101 2.55 10.76 -21.47
C ILE A 101 3.25 11.62 -22.52
N ARG A 102 4.59 11.56 -22.58
CA ARG A 102 5.38 12.35 -23.55
C ARG A 102 5.04 12.02 -25.01
N GLN A 103 4.72 10.75 -25.28
CA GLN A 103 4.43 10.27 -26.64
C GLN A 103 2.95 10.43 -27.04
N ASN A 104 2.02 10.35 -26.09
CA ASN A 104 0.58 10.25 -26.37
C ASN A 104 -0.25 11.44 -25.88
N ALA A 105 0.32 12.40 -25.15
CA ALA A 105 -0.44 13.57 -24.69
C ALA A 105 -0.90 14.47 -25.87
N PRO A 106 -2.11 15.07 -25.79
CA PRO A 106 -3.10 14.94 -24.72
C PRO A 106 -3.86 13.61 -24.77
N LEU A 107 -4.08 13.00 -23.59
CA LEU A 107 -4.78 11.73 -23.45
C LEU A 107 -6.30 11.93 -23.41
N ASP A 108 -7.06 10.94 -23.86
CA ASP A 108 -8.52 10.92 -23.70
C ASP A 108 -8.90 10.78 -22.21
N LEU A 109 -9.96 11.47 -21.76
CA LEU A 109 -10.35 11.47 -20.35
C LEU A 109 -10.74 10.08 -19.83
N HIS A 110 -11.33 9.22 -20.67
CA HIS A 110 -11.63 7.84 -20.26
C HIS A 110 -10.35 7.03 -20.07
N GLU A 111 -9.34 7.27 -20.90
CA GLU A 111 -8.04 6.63 -20.74
C GLU A 111 -7.32 7.11 -19.47
N VAL A 112 -7.38 8.41 -19.17
CA VAL A 112 -6.85 8.96 -17.91
C VAL A 112 -7.48 8.28 -16.70
N ILE A 113 -8.81 8.14 -16.68
CA ILE A 113 -9.52 7.47 -15.59
C ILE A 113 -9.15 6.00 -15.51
N ARG A 114 -9.10 5.28 -16.63
CA ARG A 114 -8.69 3.87 -16.68
C ARG A 114 -7.28 3.64 -16.12
N ILE A 115 -6.34 4.54 -16.41
CA ILE A 115 -4.98 4.48 -15.87
C ILE A 115 -5.01 4.74 -14.37
N MET A 116 -5.69 5.80 -13.94
CA MET A 116 -5.77 6.20 -12.54
C MET A 116 -6.52 5.21 -11.66
N ASP A 117 -7.56 4.56 -12.17
CA ASP A 117 -8.31 3.53 -11.48
C ASP A 117 -7.42 2.33 -11.11
N GLN A 118 -6.59 1.87 -12.06
CA GLN A 118 -5.60 0.82 -11.81
C GLN A 118 -4.54 1.24 -10.79
N ILE A 119 -4.05 2.49 -10.86
CA ILE A 119 -3.07 3.03 -9.90
C ILE A 119 -3.71 3.09 -8.50
N LEU A 120 -4.92 3.64 -8.40
CA LEU A 120 -5.65 3.79 -7.15
C LEU A 120 -5.96 2.43 -6.51
N SER A 121 -6.36 1.42 -7.30
CA SER A 121 -6.57 0.05 -6.82
C SER A 121 -5.31 -0.58 -6.21
N ALA A 122 -4.15 -0.38 -6.86
CA ALA A 122 -2.87 -0.85 -6.32
C ALA A 122 -2.49 -0.14 -5.01
N VAL A 123 -2.56 1.20 -4.99
CA VAL A 123 -2.22 1.99 -3.80
C VAL A 123 -3.18 1.72 -2.64
N ALA A 124 -4.47 1.53 -2.94
CA ALA A 124 -5.50 1.10 -2.00
C ALA A 124 -5.14 -0.20 -1.27
N LEU A 125 -4.63 -1.21 -2.00
CA LEU A 125 -4.16 -2.45 -1.39
C LEU A 125 -2.93 -2.21 -0.52
N ALA A 126 -1.93 -1.49 -1.02
CA ALA A 126 -0.72 -1.18 -0.27
C ALA A 126 -1.04 -0.47 1.07
N HIS A 127 -1.92 0.54 1.01
CA HIS A 127 -2.39 1.28 2.18
C HIS A 127 -3.15 0.40 3.18
N LYS A 128 -3.87 -0.63 2.72
CA LYS A 128 -4.54 -1.62 3.60
C LYS A 128 -3.53 -2.48 4.37
N HIS A 129 -2.38 -2.76 3.78
CA HIS A 129 -1.24 -3.44 4.42
C HIS A 129 -0.31 -2.47 5.18
N ASN A 130 -0.70 -1.20 5.34
CA ASN A 130 0.10 -0.14 5.96
C ASN A 130 1.46 0.12 5.28
N VAL A 131 1.56 -0.22 3.99
CA VAL A 131 2.68 0.15 3.15
C VAL A 131 2.33 1.49 2.48
N ILE A 132 3.21 2.48 2.63
CA ILE A 132 3.12 3.81 2.00
C ILE A 132 4.23 3.88 0.97
N HIS A 133 3.92 4.34 -0.25
CA HIS A 133 4.88 4.31 -1.36
C HIS A 133 5.91 5.44 -1.28
N ARG A 134 5.51 6.66 -0.89
CA ARG A 134 6.36 7.85 -0.61
C ARG A 134 7.05 8.52 -1.81
N ASP A 135 7.30 7.80 -2.89
CA ASP A 135 7.90 8.32 -4.13
C ASP A 135 7.04 7.96 -5.35
N LEU A 136 5.72 8.19 -5.26
CA LEU A 136 4.81 7.98 -6.38
C LEU A 136 5.09 9.03 -7.46
N LYS A 137 5.46 8.54 -8.65
CA LYS A 137 5.74 9.34 -9.84
C LYS A 137 5.55 8.51 -11.11
N PRO A 138 5.29 9.12 -12.27
CA PRO A 138 5.07 8.38 -13.51
C PRO A 138 6.24 7.48 -13.92
N GLN A 139 7.48 7.80 -13.54
CA GLN A 139 8.65 6.96 -13.82
C GLN A 139 8.66 5.62 -13.06
N ASN A 140 7.95 5.53 -11.93
CA ASN A 140 7.82 4.30 -11.14
C ASN A 140 6.57 3.49 -11.55
N ILE A 141 5.82 3.94 -12.56
CA ILE A 141 4.62 3.29 -13.06
C ILE A 141 4.92 2.79 -14.46
N LEU A 142 4.98 1.48 -14.63
CA LEU A 142 5.28 0.83 -15.90
C LEU A 142 3.97 0.51 -16.63
N MET A 143 3.96 0.62 -17.95
CA MET A 143 2.81 0.26 -18.78
C MET A 143 3.18 -0.89 -19.72
N ASP A 144 2.43 -1.98 -19.67
CA ASP A 144 2.60 -3.08 -20.60
C ASP A 144 2.05 -2.75 -22.01
N LYS A 145 2.41 -3.54 -23.01
CA LYS A 145 1.92 -3.39 -24.40
C LYS A 145 0.39 -3.46 -24.56
N ARG A 146 -0.34 -3.95 -23.56
CA ARG A 146 -1.80 -4.04 -23.54
C ARG A 146 -2.45 -2.84 -22.86
N GLY A 147 -1.65 -1.89 -22.35
CA GLY A 147 -2.10 -0.71 -21.64
C GLY A 147 -2.40 -0.92 -20.16
N ASN A 148 -2.04 -2.06 -19.57
CA ASN A 148 -2.16 -2.26 -18.11
C ASN A 148 -0.96 -1.63 -17.41
N ILE A 149 -1.22 -1.00 -16.27
CA ILE A 149 -0.14 -0.40 -15.48
C ILE A 149 0.33 -1.34 -14.38
N LYS A 150 1.60 -1.23 -14.00
CA LYS A 150 2.20 -1.88 -12.84
C LYS A 150 3.08 -0.91 -12.09
N ILE A 151 2.82 -0.73 -10.80
CA ILE A 151 3.61 0.13 -9.92
C ILE A 151 4.83 -0.65 -9.43
N ALA A 152 6.01 -0.08 -9.63
CA ALA A 152 7.30 -0.57 -9.14
C ALA A 152 7.79 0.28 -7.96
N ASP A 153 8.81 -0.21 -7.25
CA ASP A 153 9.58 0.55 -6.24
C ASP A 153 8.74 1.15 -5.09
N PHE A 154 8.02 0.30 -4.35
CA PHE A 154 7.36 0.72 -3.11
C PHE A 154 8.40 1.15 -2.06
N GLY A 155 8.61 2.47 -1.94
CA GLY A 155 9.67 3.05 -1.13
C GLY A 155 9.47 2.87 0.38
N ILE A 156 10.03 1.81 0.97
CA ILE A 156 10.05 1.61 2.42
C ILE A 156 11.29 2.26 3.03
N ALA A 157 11.31 3.60 3.03
CA ALA A 157 12.32 4.35 3.76
C ALA A 157 11.85 4.64 5.20
N VAL A 158 11.66 3.64 6.06
CA VAL A 158 11.62 3.93 7.52
C VAL A 158 13.01 4.34 7.97
N ALA A 159 13.29 5.64 7.84
CA ALA A 159 14.26 6.38 8.61
C ALA A 159 13.54 7.61 9.17
N LEU A 160 12.91 7.43 10.33
CA LEU A 160 12.89 8.50 11.31
C LEU A 160 14.36 8.92 11.51
N ASN A 161 14.65 10.21 11.33
CA ASN A 161 15.96 10.85 11.37
C ASN A 161 16.86 10.61 10.14
N GLN A 162 16.85 11.56 9.20
CA GLN A 162 18.00 12.46 8.96
C GLN A 162 17.70 13.41 7.80
N SER A 163 17.80 14.71 8.10
CA SER A 163 18.16 15.84 7.24
C SER A 163 18.46 15.52 5.77
N SER A 164 17.44 15.30 4.94
CA SER A 164 17.61 14.93 3.51
C SER A 164 17.09 16.00 2.55
N VAL A 165 16.98 17.26 3.00
CA VAL A 165 16.72 18.40 2.10
C VAL A 165 18.04 18.98 1.55
N THR A 166 19.19 18.63 2.13
CA THR A 166 20.48 19.31 1.82
C THR A 166 21.59 18.40 1.30
N GLN A 167 21.30 17.22 0.74
CA GLN A 167 22.31 16.46 -0.01
C GLN A 167 21.99 16.41 -1.51
N THR A 168 22.95 16.94 -2.24
CA THR A 168 22.97 17.36 -3.63
C THR A 168 23.01 16.20 -4.64
N ASN A 169 22.45 16.47 -5.82
CA ASN A 169 22.78 15.91 -7.14
C ASN A 169 22.19 14.55 -7.61
N SER A 170 21.28 13.90 -6.89
CA SER A 170 20.47 12.79 -7.45
C SER A 170 18.94 13.04 -7.45
N VAL A 171 18.51 14.18 -6.90
CA VAL A 171 17.10 14.53 -6.62
C VAL A 171 16.52 15.45 -7.70
N MET A 172 16.80 15.22 -8.98
CA MET A 172 16.33 16.11 -10.04
C MET A 172 14.91 15.77 -10.54
N GLY A 173 14.47 14.51 -10.39
CA GLY A 173 13.18 14.04 -10.92
C GLY A 173 12.01 13.92 -9.92
N SER A 174 12.28 13.65 -8.63
CA SER A 174 11.22 13.35 -7.65
C SER A 174 10.52 14.58 -7.06
N VAL A 175 11.08 15.78 -7.19
CA VAL A 175 10.55 16.97 -6.49
C VAL A 175 9.21 17.44 -7.07
N HIS A 176 8.94 17.17 -8.35
CA HIS A 176 7.71 17.57 -9.03
C HIS A 176 6.44 16.89 -8.52
N TYR A 177 6.55 15.80 -7.77
CA TYR A 177 5.40 15.04 -7.25
C TYR A 177 5.36 15.02 -5.71
N MET A 178 6.25 15.80 -5.07
CA MET A 178 6.44 15.79 -3.64
C MET A 178 5.30 16.49 -2.91
N SER A 179 4.79 15.86 -1.84
CA SER A 179 3.74 16.46 -1.01
C SER A 179 4.24 17.63 -0.15
N PRO A 180 3.38 18.59 0.23
CA PRO A 180 3.76 19.73 1.06
C PRO A 180 4.44 19.31 2.37
N GLU A 181 3.97 18.25 3.01
CA GLU A 181 4.58 17.70 4.22
C GLU A 181 5.99 17.15 3.95
N GLN A 182 6.22 16.47 2.83
CA GLN A 182 7.57 16.02 2.44
C GLN A 182 8.51 17.20 2.20
N THR A 183 8.04 18.27 1.55
CA THR A 183 8.87 19.47 1.32
C THR A 183 9.26 20.19 2.61
N ARG A 184 8.45 20.08 3.66
CA ARG A 184 8.71 20.65 4.99
C ARG A 184 9.47 19.69 5.91
N GLY A 185 9.77 18.48 5.46
CA GLY A 185 10.38 17.42 6.28
C GLY A 185 9.44 16.85 7.34
N GLY A 186 8.13 17.01 7.16
CA GLY A 186 7.10 16.40 7.99
C GLY A 186 6.95 14.90 7.76
N LEU A 187 6.14 14.24 8.59
CA LEU A 187 5.89 12.80 8.49
C LEU A 187 5.08 12.48 7.23
N VAL A 188 5.59 11.54 6.43
CA VAL A 188 4.89 11.04 5.23
C VAL A 188 3.82 10.05 5.65
N THR A 189 2.59 10.26 5.17
CA THR A 189 1.42 9.45 5.51
C THR A 189 0.75 8.92 4.24
N LYS A 190 -0.33 8.13 4.39
CA LYS A 190 -1.18 7.71 3.26
C LYS A 190 -1.71 8.91 2.46
N GLN A 191 -1.92 10.06 3.13
CA GLN A 191 -2.34 11.31 2.49
C GLN A 191 -1.28 11.94 1.61
N SER A 192 0.00 11.65 1.87
CA SER A 192 1.10 12.13 1.06
C SER A 192 1.11 11.45 -0.30
N ASP A 193 0.84 10.13 -0.34
CA ASP A 193 0.66 9.39 -1.60
C ASP A 193 -0.54 9.92 -2.40
N ILE A 194 -1.66 10.24 -1.73
CA ILE A 194 -2.86 10.81 -2.37
C ILE A 194 -2.55 12.16 -3.03
N TYR A 195 -1.72 13.00 -2.40
CA TYR A 195 -1.27 14.24 -3.03
C TYR A 195 -0.46 13.97 -4.31
N SER A 196 0.52 13.07 -4.26
CA SER A 196 1.32 12.69 -5.42
C SER A 196 0.44 12.13 -6.55
N LEU A 197 -0.58 11.33 -6.22
CA LEU A 197 -1.59 10.84 -7.18
C LEU A 197 -2.39 11.98 -7.81
N GLY A 198 -2.74 13.03 -7.06
CA GLY A 198 -3.37 14.23 -7.58
C GLY A 198 -2.48 14.98 -8.60
N ILE A 199 -1.17 15.03 -8.36
CA ILE A 199 -0.22 15.61 -9.31
C ILE A 199 -0.08 14.75 -10.57
N ILE A 200 -0.04 13.42 -10.43
CA ILE A 200 -0.04 12.49 -11.57
C ILE A 200 -1.32 12.65 -12.40
N LEU A 201 -2.49 12.74 -11.77
CA LEU A 201 -3.76 12.99 -12.45
C LEU A 201 -3.75 14.33 -13.20
N TYR A 202 -3.25 15.41 -12.58
CA TYR A 202 -3.09 16.70 -13.26
C TYR A 202 -2.22 16.58 -14.51
N GLU A 203 -1.11 15.84 -14.42
CA GLU A 203 -0.19 15.67 -15.54
C GLU A 203 -0.80 14.79 -16.65
N LEU A 204 -1.53 13.73 -16.31
CA LEU A 204 -2.23 12.90 -17.29
C LEU A 204 -3.25 13.70 -18.11
N ILE A 205 -3.97 14.62 -17.46
CA ILE A 205 -4.95 15.48 -18.13
C ILE A 205 -4.26 16.56 -18.98
N THR A 206 -3.26 17.23 -18.42
CA THR A 206 -2.71 18.46 -19.04
C THR A 206 -1.44 18.24 -19.88
N GLY A 207 -0.86 17.04 -19.83
CA GLY A 207 0.43 16.68 -20.42
C GLY A 207 1.66 17.29 -19.74
N THR A 208 1.48 18.08 -18.69
CA THR A 208 2.55 18.85 -18.02
C THR A 208 2.35 18.86 -16.52
N VAL A 209 3.45 18.86 -15.75
CA VAL A 209 3.37 19.02 -14.28
C VAL A 209 2.86 20.42 -13.88
N PRO A 210 2.17 20.58 -12.74
CA PRO A 210 1.56 21.85 -12.34
C PRO A 210 2.59 22.91 -11.93
N PHE A 211 3.74 22.49 -11.37
CA PHE A 211 4.78 23.40 -10.92
C PHE A 211 6.13 23.09 -11.58
N ASN A 212 6.69 24.11 -12.22
CA ASN A 212 8.03 24.12 -12.80
C ASN A 212 8.88 25.21 -12.15
N GLY A 213 10.20 25.04 -12.13
CA GLY A 213 11.13 26.04 -11.62
C GLY A 213 12.59 25.68 -11.90
N ASP A 214 13.47 26.68 -11.84
CA ASP A 214 14.89 26.53 -12.19
C ASP A 214 15.69 25.72 -11.16
N THR A 215 15.15 25.59 -9.95
CA THR A 215 15.79 24.83 -8.85
C THR A 215 14.80 23.87 -8.18
N PRO A 216 15.26 22.72 -7.68
CA PRO A 216 14.41 21.79 -6.92
C PRO A 216 13.74 22.46 -5.72
N VAL A 217 14.47 23.35 -5.03
CA VAL A 217 13.95 24.12 -3.88
C VAL A 217 12.78 25.02 -4.29
N SER A 218 12.86 25.66 -5.47
CA SER A 218 11.76 26.49 -5.99
C SER A 218 10.49 25.67 -6.23
N ILE A 219 10.62 24.47 -6.82
CA ILE A 219 9.48 23.57 -7.07
C ILE A 219 8.87 23.10 -5.75
N ALA A 220 9.70 22.71 -4.77
CA ALA A 220 9.24 22.32 -3.44
C ALA A 220 8.47 23.45 -2.74
N LEU A 221 8.94 24.70 -2.84
CA LEU A 221 8.25 25.87 -2.29
C LEU A 221 6.87 26.09 -2.94
N LYS A 222 6.77 25.88 -4.27
CA LYS A 222 5.49 25.94 -4.98
C LYS A 222 4.50 24.89 -4.49
N HIS A 223 4.94 23.64 -4.34
CA HIS A 223 4.09 22.61 -3.73
C HIS A 223 3.64 23.00 -2.31
N ALA A 224 4.50 23.65 -1.53
CA ALA A 224 4.18 24.06 -0.16
C ALA A 224 3.23 25.27 -0.05
N GLN A 225 3.23 26.20 -1.02
CA GLN A 225 2.58 27.51 -0.89
C GLN A 225 1.63 27.88 -2.03
N GLU A 226 1.96 27.56 -3.28
CA GLU A 226 1.17 27.98 -4.44
C GLU A 226 -0.04 27.05 -4.63
N PRO A 227 -1.25 27.58 -4.90
CA PRO A 227 -2.39 26.77 -5.28
C PRO A 227 -2.13 26.08 -6.62
N ILE A 228 -2.76 24.91 -6.83
CA ILE A 228 -2.65 24.20 -8.10
C ILE A 228 -3.31 25.04 -9.21
N PRO A 229 -2.66 25.20 -10.38
CA PRO A 229 -3.27 25.88 -11.51
C PRO A 229 -4.58 25.20 -11.92
N SER A 230 -5.58 25.99 -12.31
CA SER A 230 -6.85 25.45 -12.79
C SER A 230 -6.65 24.78 -14.15
N ILE A 231 -7.10 23.53 -14.27
CA ILE A 231 -7.10 22.74 -15.49
C ILE A 231 -8.09 23.34 -16.48
N ARG A 232 -9.28 23.75 -16.02
CA ARG A 232 -10.34 24.31 -16.87
C ARG A 232 -9.96 25.63 -17.54
N LYS A 233 -9.06 26.39 -16.93
CA LYS A 233 -8.47 27.59 -17.57
C LYS A 233 -7.60 27.24 -18.78
N LYS A 234 -7.01 26.04 -18.81
CA LYS A 234 -6.17 25.53 -19.91
C LYS A 234 -7.01 24.77 -20.94
N ASP A 235 -7.96 23.96 -20.47
CA ASP A 235 -8.85 23.14 -21.30
C ASP A 235 -10.27 23.14 -20.75
N GLN A 236 -11.20 23.82 -21.46
CA GLN A 236 -12.60 23.93 -21.04
C GLN A 236 -13.42 22.65 -21.25
N SER A 237 -12.88 21.66 -21.98
CA SER A 237 -13.57 20.38 -22.19
C SER A 237 -13.58 19.49 -20.94
N VAL A 238 -12.70 19.79 -19.97
CA VAL A 238 -12.59 19.05 -18.71
C VAL A 238 -13.77 19.39 -17.77
N PRO A 239 -14.56 18.39 -17.32
CA PRO A 239 -15.63 18.60 -16.35
C PRO A 239 -15.11 19.15 -15.02
N GLN A 240 -15.92 19.98 -14.34
CA GLN A 240 -15.54 20.56 -13.04
C GLN A 240 -15.39 19.49 -11.96
N ALA A 241 -16.17 18.41 -12.01
CA ALA A 241 -16.01 17.26 -11.11
C ALA A 241 -14.61 16.63 -11.21
N LEU A 242 -14.07 16.47 -12.42
CA LEU A 242 -12.72 15.92 -12.61
C LEU A 242 -11.63 16.87 -12.08
N GLU A 243 -11.78 18.17 -12.31
CA GLU A 243 -10.88 19.18 -11.72
C GLU A 243 -10.98 19.17 -10.18
N ASN A 244 -12.18 19.00 -9.62
CA ASN A 244 -12.39 18.93 -8.18
C ASN A 244 -11.64 17.75 -7.54
N VAL A 245 -11.55 16.61 -8.22
CA VAL A 245 -10.74 15.46 -7.75
C VAL A 245 -9.27 15.85 -7.62
N VAL A 246 -8.73 16.55 -8.62
CA VAL A 246 -7.35 17.06 -8.57
C VAL A 246 -7.19 18.07 -7.43
N LEU A 247 -8.07 19.06 -7.32
CA LEU A 247 -8.00 20.11 -6.31
C LEU A 247 -8.07 19.54 -4.87
N LYS A 248 -8.95 18.56 -4.65
CA LYS A 248 -9.12 17.91 -3.36
C LYS A 248 -7.94 17.01 -3.00
N ALA A 249 -7.44 16.20 -3.95
CA ALA A 249 -6.25 15.38 -3.72
C ALA A 249 -5.00 16.25 -3.44
N THR A 250 -4.90 17.41 -4.09
CA THR A 250 -3.76 18.34 -3.97
C THR A 250 -3.95 19.44 -2.93
N ALA A 251 -4.94 19.31 -2.03
CA ALA A 251 -5.13 20.24 -0.93
C ALA A 251 -3.86 20.32 -0.06
N LYS A 252 -3.50 21.51 0.41
CA LYS A 252 -2.24 21.71 1.12
C LYS A 252 -2.24 21.06 2.50
N ASP A 253 -3.37 21.15 3.21
CA ASP A 253 -3.59 20.44 4.46
C ASP A 253 -4.01 18.99 4.16
N PRO A 254 -3.33 17.97 4.72
CA PRO A 254 -3.72 16.57 4.56
C PRO A 254 -5.16 16.25 5.02
N ARG A 255 -5.75 17.05 5.90
CA ARG A 255 -7.13 16.85 6.41
C ARG A 255 -8.21 17.20 5.39
N ASP A 256 -7.90 18.07 4.44
CA ASP A 256 -8.82 18.44 3.35
C ASP A 256 -8.75 17.46 2.16
N ARG A 257 -7.79 16.52 2.18
CA ARG A 257 -7.63 15.48 1.16
C ARG A 257 -8.57 14.30 1.40
N TYR A 258 -8.63 13.38 0.43
CA TYR A 258 -9.39 12.13 0.58
C TYR A 258 -8.85 11.27 1.71
N ALA A 259 -9.70 10.80 2.62
CA ALA A 259 -9.27 9.94 3.73
C ALA A 259 -8.52 8.66 3.27
N THR A 260 -8.87 8.12 2.09
CA THR A 260 -8.30 6.89 1.53
C THR A 260 -8.21 6.96 0.00
N ALA A 261 -7.33 6.14 -0.59
CA ALA A 261 -7.24 5.99 -2.05
C ALA A 261 -8.56 5.48 -2.67
N GLN A 262 -9.28 4.61 -1.96
CA GLN A 262 -10.61 4.13 -2.39
C GLN A 262 -11.66 5.26 -2.44
N ALA A 263 -11.59 6.22 -1.52
CA ALA A 263 -12.48 7.39 -1.56
C ALA A 263 -12.19 8.31 -2.74
N MET A 264 -10.91 8.44 -3.12
CA MET A 264 -10.50 9.16 -4.33
C MET A 264 -10.96 8.43 -5.61
N GLN A 265 -10.85 7.10 -5.64
CA GLN A 265 -11.30 6.26 -6.74
C GLN A 265 -12.80 6.41 -7.00
N ALA A 266 -13.63 6.28 -5.96
CA ALA A 266 -15.08 6.41 -6.10
C ALA A 266 -15.53 7.80 -6.61
N ASP A 267 -14.82 8.87 -6.23
CA ASP A 267 -15.08 10.22 -6.72
C ASP A 267 -14.63 10.40 -8.18
N LEU A 268 -13.50 9.78 -8.55
CA LEU A 268 -12.99 9.77 -9.91
C LEU A 268 -13.91 9.00 -10.87
N ASP A 269 -14.46 7.86 -10.46
CA ASP A 269 -15.32 7.01 -11.30
C ASP A 269 -16.60 7.73 -11.75
N SER A 270 -17.12 8.63 -10.93
CA SER A 270 -18.31 9.43 -11.23
C SER A 270 -17.97 10.82 -11.80
N SER A 271 -16.69 11.15 -12.00
CA SER A 271 -16.27 12.50 -12.40
C SER A 271 -16.61 12.90 -13.84
N LEU A 272 -16.93 11.93 -14.71
CA LEU A 272 -17.42 12.16 -16.08
C LEU A 272 -18.95 12.11 -16.20
N ASP A 273 -19.68 11.95 -15.10
CA ASP A 273 -21.13 11.96 -15.12
C ASP A 273 -21.62 13.36 -15.57
N PRO A 274 -22.44 13.47 -16.63
CA PRO A 274 -23.00 14.74 -17.07
C PRO A 274 -23.71 15.53 -15.97
N GLU A 275 -24.31 14.86 -14.98
CA GLU A 275 -24.98 15.54 -13.85
C GLU A 275 -24.00 16.28 -12.93
N ARG A 276 -22.74 15.83 -12.89
CA ARG A 276 -21.67 16.39 -12.05
C ARG A 276 -20.78 17.39 -12.79
N ALA A 277 -21.01 17.61 -14.09
CA ALA A 277 -20.11 18.37 -14.94
C ALA A 277 -19.88 19.83 -14.48
N ASP A 278 -20.91 20.45 -13.90
CA ASP A 278 -20.93 21.85 -13.45
C ASP A 278 -20.99 22.00 -11.91
N GLU A 279 -20.51 21.00 -11.16
CA GLU A 279 -20.39 21.09 -9.70
C GLU A 279 -19.61 22.35 -9.25
N PRO A 280 -19.89 22.92 -8.07
CA PRO A 280 -19.11 24.05 -7.57
C PRO A 280 -17.63 23.65 -7.38
N VAL A 281 -16.73 24.61 -7.64
CA VAL A 281 -15.27 24.41 -7.44
C VAL A 281 -15.00 24.04 -5.99
N PHE A 282 -14.20 23.00 -5.77
CA PHE A 282 -13.77 22.58 -4.43
C PHE A 282 -12.96 23.69 -3.74
N VAL A 283 -13.34 24.03 -2.51
CA VAL A 283 -12.62 24.96 -1.65
C VAL A 283 -12.20 24.23 -0.36
N PRO A 284 -10.90 24.20 -0.01
CA PRO A 284 -10.43 23.60 1.24
C PRO A 284 -11.03 24.30 2.47
N ASN A 285 -11.41 23.52 3.48
CA ASN A 285 -12.02 24.04 4.71
C ASN A 285 -10.98 24.48 5.74
N HIS A 286 -9.79 23.89 5.71
CA HIS A 286 -8.67 24.32 6.52
C HIS A 286 -7.82 25.25 5.66
N GLY A 287 -7.72 26.52 6.07
CA GLY A 287 -6.92 27.51 5.33
C GLY A 287 -5.49 26.99 5.09
N ASN A 288 -4.83 27.46 4.03
CA ASN A 288 -3.40 27.23 3.83
C ASN A 288 -2.70 27.50 5.16
N ASN A 289 -2.09 26.49 5.78
CA ASN A 289 -1.33 26.66 7.03
C ASN A 289 -0.46 27.92 6.88
N ASN A 290 -0.87 29.00 7.54
CA ASN A 290 -0.20 30.29 7.53
C ASN A 290 1.02 30.19 8.46
N ASP A 291 1.92 29.28 8.15
CA ASP A 291 3.33 29.47 8.45
C ASP A 291 3.75 30.70 7.66
N LYS A 292 3.66 31.86 8.33
CA LYS A 292 3.99 33.19 7.84
C LYS A 292 5.15 33.12 6.84
N THR A 293 4.88 33.53 5.61
CA THR A 293 5.87 33.75 4.55
C THR A 293 7.06 34.52 5.10
N ILE A 294 8.16 33.82 5.42
CA ILE A 294 9.45 34.46 5.61
C ILE A 294 9.99 34.70 4.21
N VAL A 295 9.82 35.94 3.74
CA VAL A 295 10.47 36.44 2.52
C VAL A 295 11.98 36.24 2.71
N LEU A 296 12.62 35.39 1.90
CA LEU A 296 14.07 35.32 1.83
C LEU A 296 14.58 36.61 1.17
N PRO A 297 15.40 37.44 1.83
CA PRO A 297 16.09 38.53 1.15
C PRO A 297 17.22 37.96 0.29
N GLY A 298 17.00 37.98 -1.02
CA GLY A 298 17.95 38.37 -2.08
C GLY A 298 19.29 37.64 -2.22
N PHE A 299 19.41 36.84 -3.28
CA PHE A 299 20.67 36.72 -4.03
C PHE A 299 20.63 37.71 -5.20
N LYS A 300 21.44 38.76 -5.16
CA LYS A 300 21.97 39.45 -6.35
C LYS A 300 23.36 40.00 -6.06
N ALA A 301 24.24 39.79 -7.05
CA ALA A 301 25.67 40.09 -7.09
C ALA A 301 26.00 41.58 -6.89
N PRO A 302 27.25 41.94 -6.53
CA PRO A 302 27.62 43.32 -6.27
C PRO A 302 27.92 44.04 -7.59
N GLU A 303 27.41 45.26 -7.78
CA GLU A 303 28.20 46.35 -8.34
C GLU A 303 27.47 47.70 -8.31
N LYS A 304 28.29 48.71 -7.96
CA LYS A 304 28.35 50.11 -8.40
C LYS A 304 27.42 51.18 -7.80
N GLU A 305 28.14 52.16 -7.26
CA GLU A 305 27.80 53.51 -6.84
C GLU A 305 26.99 54.28 -7.88
N GLN A 306 26.09 55.17 -7.42
CA GLN A 306 26.00 56.53 -7.95
C GLN A 306 25.22 57.46 -7.01
N THR A 307 25.87 58.57 -6.69
CA THR A 307 25.40 59.83 -6.10
C THR A 307 24.41 60.57 -6.99
N VAL A 308 23.40 61.26 -6.43
CA VAL A 308 22.92 62.56 -6.93
C VAL A 308 22.33 63.39 -5.77
N GLU A 309 22.75 64.66 -5.71
CA GLU A 309 22.14 65.87 -5.11
C GLU A 309 20.65 66.04 -5.56
N SER A 310 19.81 67.02 -5.24
CA SER A 310 19.65 68.28 -4.49
C SER A 310 18.10 68.39 -4.40
N GLU A 311 17.40 69.25 -3.65
CA GLU A 311 17.33 70.71 -3.74
C GLU A 311 16.11 71.19 -2.92
N GLU A 312 16.13 72.46 -2.55
CA GLU A 312 15.15 73.20 -1.74
C GLU A 312 13.82 73.49 -2.46
N GLU A 313 12.73 73.77 -1.73
CA GLU A 313 11.92 75.00 -1.95
C GLU A 313 10.78 75.23 -0.91
N ASN A 314 10.99 76.28 -0.11
CA ASN A 314 10.14 77.43 0.26
C ASN A 314 8.57 77.44 0.32
N LYS A 315 8.10 78.06 1.44
CA LYS A 315 7.09 79.15 1.63
C LYS A 315 5.57 78.81 1.83
N PRO A 316 4.71 79.73 2.37
CA PRO A 316 4.75 80.34 3.72
C PRO A 316 3.35 80.60 4.38
N ASP A 317 3.38 81.19 5.59
CA ASP A 317 2.42 82.13 6.21
C ASP A 317 0.95 81.75 6.53
N LYS A 318 0.59 81.92 7.82
CA LYS A 318 -0.32 82.99 8.28
C LYS A 318 -0.39 83.12 9.81
N LYS A 319 -0.20 84.36 10.27
CA LYS A 319 -0.47 84.87 11.63
C LYS A 319 -1.96 85.14 11.81
N GLU A 320 -2.45 85.05 13.04
CA GLU A 320 -3.49 85.95 13.55
C GLU A 320 -3.41 86.16 15.07
N LYS A 321 -3.98 87.28 15.53
CA LYS A 321 -3.56 88.11 16.67
C LYS A 321 -4.60 88.15 17.81
N LYS A 322 -4.07 88.37 19.03
CA LYS A 322 -4.52 89.28 20.13
C LYS A 322 -5.86 89.03 20.85
N LYS A 323 -5.82 89.18 22.18
CA LYS A 323 -6.21 90.42 22.90
C LYS A 323 -5.92 90.34 24.42
N ASP A 324 -5.27 91.38 24.94
CA ASP A 324 -5.25 91.80 26.35
C ASP A 324 -6.44 92.73 26.63
N PHE A 325 -6.96 92.75 27.88
CA PHE A 325 -7.63 93.95 28.40
C PHE A 325 -7.58 94.14 29.96
N TRP A 326 -6.74 95.10 30.41
CA TRP A 326 -6.91 96.11 31.51
C TRP A 326 -6.89 95.71 33.00
N GLN A 327 -6.54 96.56 33.99
CA GLN A 327 -5.69 97.76 34.17
C GLN A 327 -5.65 98.10 35.70
N ASN A 328 -4.47 98.49 36.20
CA ASN A 328 -4.15 99.68 37.02
C ASN A 328 -4.98 100.08 38.28
N VAL A 329 -4.34 100.12 39.47
CA VAL A 329 -4.52 101.18 40.50
C VAL A 329 -3.21 101.40 41.29
N LYS A 330 -2.84 102.67 41.51
CA LYS A 330 -1.74 103.17 42.36
C LYS A 330 -2.27 103.56 43.76
N SER A 331 -1.48 103.35 44.84
CA SER A 331 -1.02 104.42 45.77
C SER A 331 -0.24 103.90 47.00
N HIS A 332 1.03 104.30 47.07
CA HIS A 332 1.94 104.62 48.18
C HIS A 332 1.91 104.03 49.62
N LYS A 333 3.15 103.64 49.99
CA LYS A 333 3.95 103.96 51.21
C LYS A 333 3.71 103.15 52.50
N TRP A 334 4.51 102.08 52.64
CA TRP A 334 5.48 101.97 53.75
C TRP A 334 6.79 101.33 53.25
N TRP A 335 7.82 102.18 53.17
CA TRP A 335 9.12 102.00 52.56
C TRP A 335 10.16 102.04 53.69
N TRP A 336 10.70 100.89 54.10
CA TRP A 336 12.11 100.73 54.56
C TRP A 336 12.48 99.31 55.03
N ILE A 337 11.53 98.41 55.27
CA ILE A 337 11.86 97.04 55.73
C ILE A 337 12.23 96.09 54.57
N PHE A 338 11.71 96.31 53.35
CA PHE A 338 11.99 95.47 52.17
C PHE A 338 13.35 95.73 51.49
N SER A 339 14.02 96.87 51.77
CA SER A 339 15.24 97.24 51.04
C SER A 339 16.45 96.34 51.37
N VAL A 340 16.48 95.74 52.56
CA VAL A 340 17.57 94.84 52.98
C VAL A 340 17.35 93.41 52.46
N ILE A 341 16.09 92.99 52.36
CA ILE A 341 15.72 91.66 51.84
C ILE A 341 15.77 91.63 50.31
N ALA A 342 15.42 92.73 49.62
CA ALA A 342 15.48 92.82 48.16
C ALA A 342 16.91 92.86 47.62
N ALA A 343 17.86 93.49 48.31
CA ALA A 343 19.27 93.50 47.90
C ALA A 343 19.92 92.10 48.02
N GLY A 344 19.61 91.37 49.10
CA GLY A 344 20.03 89.98 49.27
C GLY A 344 19.39 89.04 48.23
N LEU A 345 18.11 89.25 47.89
CA LEU A 345 17.41 88.47 46.87
C LEU A 345 17.94 88.75 45.46
N ILE A 346 18.32 90.00 45.14
CA ILE A 346 18.89 90.36 43.83
C ILE A 346 20.30 89.78 43.69
N ILE A 347 21.13 89.81 44.74
CA ILE A 347 22.46 89.18 44.72
C ILE A 347 22.34 87.66 44.65
N PHE A 348 21.37 87.06 45.35
CA PHE A 348 21.08 85.62 45.27
C PHE A 348 20.54 85.21 43.89
N ILE A 349 19.65 86.00 43.28
CA ILE A 349 19.15 85.78 41.91
C ILE A 349 20.27 86.00 40.89
N MET A 350 21.19 86.95 41.10
CA MET A 350 22.31 87.20 40.20
C MET A 350 23.38 86.09 40.29
N ILE A 351 23.64 85.56 41.49
CA ILE A 351 24.49 84.37 41.70
C ILE A 351 23.82 83.10 41.16
N PHE A 352 22.49 82.96 41.31
CA PHE A 352 21.73 81.83 40.77
C PHE A 352 21.57 81.90 39.24
N ALA A 353 21.47 83.10 38.67
CA ALA A 353 21.44 83.33 37.22
C ALA A 353 22.82 83.17 36.58
N LEU A 354 23.92 83.43 37.31
CA LEU A 354 25.30 83.20 36.84
C LEU A 354 25.85 81.80 37.17
N SER A 355 25.15 81.00 37.98
CA SER A 355 25.46 79.58 38.26
C SER A 355 24.46 78.59 37.66
N GLY A 356 23.46 79.10 36.93
CA GLY A 356 22.55 78.29 36.10
C GLY A 356 23.24 77.88 34.81
N ASN A 357 24.08 76.86 34.88
CA ASN A 357 24.65 76.21 33.70
C ASN A 357 23.50 75.74 32.79
N ASN A 358 23.29 76.47 31.70
CA ASN A 358 22.15 76.35 30.81
C ASN A 358 22.31 75.16 29.84
N ASN A 359 22.63 73.98 30.37
CA ASN A 359 22.64 72.73 29.63
C ASN A 359 21.41 71.91 30.03
N LYS A 360 20.25 72.23 29.46
CA LYS A 360 19.17 71.24 29.42
C LYS A 360 19.72 70.01 28.66
N PRO A 361 19.76 68.81 29.25
CA PRO A 361 20.26 67.64 28.54
C PRO A 361 19.43 67.45 27.27
N ARG A 362 20.11 67.25 26.14
CA ARG A 362 19.46 67.01 24.85
C ARG A 362 18.61 65.75 25.01
N GLN A 363 17.31 65.86 24.81
CA GLN A 363 16.41 64.71 24.90
C GLN A 363 16.36 63.98 23.57
N VAL A 364 16.49 62.65 23.63
CA VAL A 364 16.43 61.73 22.48
C VAL A 364 15.27 60.76 22.66
N HIS A 365 14.73 60.27 21.55
CA HIS A 365 13.68 59.24 21.58
C HIS A 365 14.32 57.85 21.67
N ILE A 366 13.68 56.96 22.44
CA ILE A 366 14.08 55.56 22.47
C ILE A 366 13.63 54.90 21.16
N PRO A 367 14.55 54.43 20.30
CA PRO A 367 14.20 53.74 19.07
C PRO A 367 13.51 52.40 19.38
N ASP A 368 12.62 51.97 18.48
CA ASP A 368 12.06 50.62 18.57
C ASP A 368 13.13 49.57 18.21
N VAL A 369 13.35 48.67 19.14
CA VAL A 369 14.30 47.55 19.06
C VAL A 369 13.61 46.21 19.30
N THR A 370 12.28 46.16 19.16
CA THR A 370 11.52 44.91 19.26
C THR A 370 11.89 43.94 18.14
N ASN A 371 11.89 42.64 18.46
CA ASN A 371 12.15 41.53 17.53
C ASN A 371 13.47 41.60 16.73
N ILE A 372 14.47 42.33 17.22
CA ILE A 372 15.85 42.28 16.71
C ILE A 372 16.78 41.65 17.74
N THR A 373 17.96 41.21 17.30
CA THR A 373 18.95 40.58 18.19
C THR A 373 19.50 41.58 19.20
N GLU A 374 19.87 41.09 20.40
CA GLU A 374 20.47 41.90 21.47
C GLU A 374 21.60 42.80 20.96
N LYS A 375 22.53 42.25 20.16
CA LYS A 375 23.65 42.98 19.55
C LYS A 375 23.24 44.06 18.55
N ARG A 376 22.12 43.88 17.83
CA ARG A 376 21.60 44.91 16.90
C ARG A 376 20.83 45.99 17.67
N ALA A 377 20.12 45.61 18.74
CA ALA A 377 19.43 46.55 19.62
C ALA A 377 20.42 47.49 20.32
N GLU A 378 21.56 46.95 20.79
CA GLU A 378 22.64 47.72 21.38
C GLU A 378 23.16 48.80 20.44
N LYS A 379 23.58 48.42 19.22
CA LYS A 379 24.05 49.38 18.21
C LYS A 379 23.01 50.45 17.87
N ARG A 380 21.72 50.08 17.86
CA ARG A 380 20.62 51.01 17.53
C ARG A 380 20.35 52.00 18.67
N LEU A 381 20.51 51.58 19.92
CA LEU A 381 20.42 52.46 21.08
C LEU A 381 21.63 53.41 21.15
N GLU A 382 22.83 52.91 20.90
CA GLU A 382 24.06 53.72 20.84
C GLU A 382 24.00 54.78 19.74
N ALA A 383 23.53 54.42 18.54
CA ALA A 383 23.33 55.35 17.43
C ALA A 383 22.31 56.46 17.75
N ALA A 384 21.35 56.19 18.65
CA ALA A 384 20.39 57.17 19.15
C ALA A 384 20.95 58.02 20.33
N GLY A 385 22.21 57.82 20.71
CA GLY A 385 22.86 58.50 21.82
C GLY A 385 22.42 57.98 23.20
N LEU A 386 22.02 56.71 23.30
CA LEU A 386 21.59 56.04 24.53
C LEU A 386 22.61 54.95 24.92
N GLN A 387 22.63 54.57 26.20
CA GLN A 387 23.46 53.48 26.69
C GLN A 387 22.62 52.21 26.91
N VAL A 388 23.22 51.03 26.74
CA VAL A 388 22.58 49.77 27.12
C VAL A 388 22.74 49.54 28.62
N GLY A 389 21.63 49.41 29.33
CA GLY A 389 21.59 49.09 30.75
C GLY A 389 21.52 47.58 31.00
N LYS A 390 20.83 47.18 32.08
CA LYS A 390 20.66 45.78 32.44
C LYS A 390 19.89 45.00 31.37
N VAL A 391 20.34 43.81 31.03
CA VAL A 391 19.59 42.85 30.19
C VAL A 391 18.79 41.91 31.10
N ILE A 392 17.46 41.90 30.94
CA ILE A 392 16.54 41.02 31.65
C ILE A 392 16.04 39.97 30.68
N ARG A 393 16.20 38.69 31.00
CA ARG A 393 15.65 37.61 30.18
C ARG A 393 14.24 37.24 30.63
N ARG A 394 13.32 37.09 29.70
CA ARG A 394 11.91 36.71 29.94
C ARG A 394 11.47 35.68 28.91
N GLN A 395 10.63 34.74 29.32
CA GLN A 395 10.01 33.79 28.39
C GLN A 395 9.05 34.53 27.45
N SER A 396 9.02 34.10 26.19
CA SER A 396 8.12 34.65 25.17
C SER A 396 7.89 33.58 24.11
N ASP A 397 6.62 33.37 23.78
CA ASP A 397 6.18 32.46 22.73
C ASP A 397 6.24 33.08 21.33
N ASP A 398 6.18 34.41 21.26
CA ASP A 398 6.18 35.18 20.03
C ASP A 398 7.59 35.59 19.55
N ILE A 399 8.53 35.76 20.48
CA ILE A 399 9.86 36.31 20.20
C ILE A 399 10.93 35.22 20.35
N LYS A 400 11.71 35.00 19.29
CA LYS A 400 12.79 34.00 19.26
C LYS A 400 13.80 34.23 20.39
N LYS A 401 14.34 33.14 20.97
CA LYS A 401 15.41 33.21 21.99
C LYS A 401 16.55 34.12 21.51
N GLY A 402 17.00 35.03 22.36
CA GLY A 402 18.06 35.99 22.06
C GLY A 402 17.62 37.25 21.29
N HIS A 403 16.32 37.40 21.00
CA HIS A 403 15.75 38.62 20.42
C HIS A 403 15.07 39.47 21.50
N VAL A 404 15.04 40.78 21.31
CA VAL A 404 14.50 41.75 22.28
C VAL A 404 12.97 41.75 22.22
N ILE A 405 12.33 41.50 23.36
CA ILE A 405 10.88 41.63 23.60
C ILE A 405 10.50 43.11 23.69
N GLY A 406 11.35 43.94 24.30
CA GLY A 406 11.13 45.37 24.44
C GLY A 406 12.15 46.04 25.34
N THR A 407 11.94 47.33 25.63
CA THR A 407 12.83 48.18 26.43
C THR A 407 12.12 48.76 27.65
N LYS A 408 12.89 49.14 28.68
CA LYS A 408 12.41 49.96 29.79
C LYS A 408 13.37 51.14 30.05
N PRO A 409 12.91 52.40 29.93
CA PRO A 409 11.58 52.85 29.44
C PRO A 409 11.26 52.36 28.02
N ALA A 410 9.97 52.26 27.69
CA ALA A 410 9.51 51.71 26.41
C ALA A 410 9.89 52.59 25.21
N ALA A 411 9.95 51.99 24.02
CA ALA A 411 10.19 52.69 22.76
C ALA A 411 9.24 53.90 22.57
N GLY A 412 9.75 54.95 21.92
CA GLY A 412 9.02 56.21 21.68
C GLY A 412 9.14 57.25 22.82
N ASN A 413 9.43 56.83 24.06
CA ASN A 413 9.62 57.77 25.18
C ASN A 413 10.82 58.71 24.97
N ARG A 414 10.73 59.93 25.50
CA ARG A 414 11.83 60.90 25.53
C ARG A 414 12.66 60.71 26.79
N VAL A 415 13.98 60.62 26.63
CA VAL A 415 14.92 60.51 27.73
C VAL A 415 16.15 61.36 27.47
N ASP A 416 16.89 61.68 28.52
CA ASP A 416 18.14 62.42 28.41
C ASP A 416 19.18 61.60 27.62
N GLN A 417 19.93 62.28 26.75
CA GLN A 417 21.04 61.68 26.02
C GLN A 417 22.05 61.05 27.00
N GLY A 418 22.50 59.84 26.69
CA GLY A 418 23.38 59.03 27.53
C GLY A 418 22.66 58.15 28.56
N LYS A 419 21.32 58.22 28.69
CA LYS A 419 20.58 57.39 29.64
C LYS A 419 20.68 55.89 29.29
N ALA A 420 20.88 55.07 30.32
CA ALA A 420 20.88 53.61 30.21
C ALA A 420 19.46 53.04 30.06
N ILE A 421 19.23 52.24 29.02
CA ILE A 421 17.94 51.59 28.71
C ILE A 421 18.04 50.09 29.00
N ILE A 422 17.10 49.56 29.79
CA ILE A 422 17.03 48.13 30.10
C ILE A 422 16.48 47.39 28.89
N LEU A 423 17.17 46.34 28.43
CA LEU A 423 16.69 45.44 27.39
C LEU A 423 15.98 44.24 28.01
N ILE A 424 14.79 43.92 27.51
CA ILE A 424 14.07 42.69 27.85
C ILE A 424 14.27 41.72 26.69
N VAL A 425 15.00 40.63 26.89
CA VAL A 425 15.38 39.66 25.86
C VAL A 425 14.63 38.35 26.06
N SER A 426 14.16 37.74 24.97
CA SER A 426 13.50 36.45 25.02
C SER A 426 14.46 35.33 25.42
N SER A 427 14.08 34.52 26.41
CA SER A 427 14.75 33.27 26.77
C SER A 427 14.28 32.06 25.95
N GLY A 428 13.31 32.23 25.06
CA GLY A 428 12.62 31.15 24.36
C GLY A 428 11.40 30.59 25.12
N THR A 429 10.70 29.65 24.50
CA THR A 429 9.47 28.99 25.02
C THR A 429 9.81 27.90 26.03
N SER A 430 8.92 27.62 26.99
CA SER A 430 9.07 26.49 27.91
C SER A 430 8.80 25.17 27.19
N MET A 431 9.82 24.33 27.07
CA MET A 431 9.68 22.97 26.54
C MET A 431 9.48 22.03 27.73
N VAL A 432 8.54 21.09 27.60
CA VAL A 432 8.26 20.06 28.61
C VAL A 432 8.61 18.70 28.02
N LYS A 433 9.21 17.83 28.84
CA LYS A 433 9.50 16.44 28.44
C LYS A 433 8.23 15.62 28.50
N VAL A 434 7.90 14.95 27.40
CA VAL A 434 6.77 14.00 27.37
C VAL A 434 7.05 12.84 28.33
N PRO A 435 6.18 12.54 29.31
CA PRO A 435 6.35 11.38 30.18
C PRO A 435 6.08 10.07 29.42
N ASP A 436 6.64 8.97 29.92
CA ASP A 436 6.22 7.63 29.50
C ASP A 436 4.88 7.31 30.16
N VAL A 437 3.93 6.88 29.32
CA VAL A 437 2.59 6.43 29.71
C VAL A 437 2.21 5.12 29.00
N VAL A 438 3.15 4.46 28.30
CA VAL A 438 2.86 3.18 27.66
C VAL A 438 2.68 2.09 28.72
N GLY A 439 1.56 1.35 28.63
CA GLY A 439 1.19 0.34 29.60
C GLY A 439 0.33 0.86 30.76
N ASP A 440 0.30 2.18 30.99
CA ASP A 440 -0.54 2.81 32.01
C ASP A 440 -2.03 2.74 31.61
N ASN A 441 -2.91 2.94 32.58
CA ASN A 441 -4.33 3.14 32.32
C ASN A 441 -4.55 4.48 31.58
N TYR A 442 -5.44 4.50 30.59
CA TYR A 442 -5.72 5.70 29.81
C TYR A 442 -6.10 6.91 30.66
N ASP A 443 -6.96 6.74 31.68
CA ASP A 443 -7.49 7.86 32.46
C ASP A 443 -6.37 8.53 33.28
N GLU A 444 -5.50 7.73 33.92
CA GLU A 444 -4.35 8.22 34.69
C GLU A 444 -3.29 8.89 33.80
N ALA A 445 -3.05 8.32 32.63
CA ALA A 445 -2.09 8.83 31.66
C ALA A 445 -2.55 10.13 31.00
N ALA A 446 -3.84 10.23 30.66
CA ALA A 446 -4.43 11.44 30.10
C ALA A 446 -4.31 12.60 31.10
N GLU A 447 -4.70 12.38 32.37
CA GLU A 447 -4.58 13.38 33.44
C GLU A 447 -3.12 13.83 33.63
N LYS A 448 -2.16 12.91 33.63
CA LYS A 448 -0.73 13.21 33.75
C LYS A 448 -0.20 14.09 32.62
N LEU A 449 -0.70 13.91 31.41
CA LEU A 449 -0.30 14.67 30.23
C LEU A 449 -1.01 16.03 30.16
N GLU A 450 -2.31 16.07 30.45
CA GLU A 450 -3.10 17.32 30.49
C GLU A 450 -2.59 18.27 31.58
N ASN A 451 -2.18 17.75 32.74
CA ASN A 451 -1.54 18.54 33.81
C ASN A 451 -0.20 19.17 33.38
N GLN A 452 0.45 18.64 32.34
CA GLN A 452 1.65 19.23 31.74
C GLN A 452 1.33 20.19 30.58
N GLY A 453 0.05 20.40 30.29
CA GLY A 453 -0.46 21.30 29.26
C GLY A 453 -0.56 20.67 27.87
N PHE A 454 -0.50 19.34 27.75
CA PHE A 454 -0.68 18.63 26.49
C PHE A 454 -2.17 18.40 26.19
N ASP A 455 -2.56 18.52 24.93
CA ASP A 455 -3.85 18.03 24.48
C ASP A 455 -3.76 16.51 24.26
N VAL A 456 -4.69 15.73 24.79
CA VAL A 456 -4.66 14.26 24.67
C VAL A 456 -5.81 13.76 23.81
N VAL A 457 -5.50 12.93 22.81
CA VAL A 457 -6.50 12.28 21.93
C VAL A 457 -6.48 10.78 22.16
N ARG A 458 -7.66 10.16 22.21
CA ARG A 458 -7.79 8.71 22.37
C ARG A 458 -8.10 8.02 21.06
N GLU A 459 -7.38 6.94 20.80
CA GLU A 459 -7.71 5.97 19.74
C GLU A 459 -7.82 4.57 20.33
N ASP A 460 -8.80 3.77 19.89
CA ASP A 460 -9.00 2.43 20.43
C ASP A 460 -8.56 1.35 19.41
N GLN A 461 -7.70 0.41 19.84
CA GLN A 461 -7.23 -0.70 19.01
C GLN A 461 -7.33 -2.05 19.76
N TYR A 462 -7.64 -3.14 19.06
CA TYR A 462 -7.59 -4.47 19.67
C TYR A 462 -6.15 -4.91 19.92
N SER A 463 -5.88 -5.48 21.09
CA SER A 463 -4.57 -6.03 21.44
C SER A 463 -4.71 -7.36 22.17
N ASN A 464 -3.86 -8.31 21.80
CA ASN A 464 -3.73 -9.60 22.49
C ASN A 464 -2.69 -9.57 23.62
N LYS A 465 -1.88 -8.51 23.68
CA LYS A 465 -0.77 -8.34 24.64
C LYS A 465 -1.11 -7.37 25.78
N MET A 466 -1.94 -6.36 25.52
CA MET A 466 -2.32 -5.35 26.50
C MET A 466 -3.72 -5.57 27.04
N ALA A 467 -3.89 -5.42 28.35
CA ALA A 467 -5.20 -5.46 29.01
C ALA A 467 -6.12 -4.35 28.49
N LYS A 468 -7.44 -4.58 28.53
CA LYS A 468 -8.43 -3.59 28.07
C LYS A 468 -8.32 -2.32 28.93
N GLY A 469 -8.22 -1.16 28.30
CA GLY A 469 -8.09 0.14 28.96
C GLY A 469 -6.64 0.63 29.14
N ASN A 470 -5.64 -0.23 28.89
CA ASN A 470 -4.24 0.16 28.96
C ASN A 470 -3.74 0.71 27.62
N ILE A 471 -2.77 1.62 27.69
CA ILE A 471 -2.16 2.25 26.53
C ILE A 471 -1.20 1.27 25.84
N ILE A 472 -1.44 1.04 24.55
CA ILE A 472 -0.59 0.26 23.65
C ILE A 472 0.60 1.10 23.20
N SER A 473 0.35 2.37 22.86
CA SER A 473 1.37 3.28 22.35
C SER A 473 0.93 4.74 22.49
N GLN A 474 1.89 5.64 22.62
CA GLN A 474 1.72 7.09 22.57
C GLN A 474 2.33 7.66 21.28
N SER A 475 1.76 8.72 20.71
CA SER A 475 2.23 9.31 19.44
C SER A 475 3.61 9.96 19.52
N ILE A 476 4.01 10.43 20.71
CA ILE A 476 5.30 11.05 20.98
C ILE A 476 6.03 10.23 22.03
N ALA A 477 7.25 9.78 21.73
CA ALA A 477 8.04 8.96 22.64
C ALA A 477 8.36 9.69 23.96
N ALA A 478 8.48 8.91 25.03
CA ALA A 478 8.89 9.41 26.33
C ALA A 478 10.26 10.12 26.27
N GLY A 479 10.40 11.20 27.04
CA GLY A 479 11.62 11.99 27.16
C GLY A 479 11.84 13.05 26.08
N VAL A 480 11.01 13.10 25.02
CA VAL A 480 11.08 14.13 23.99
C VAL A 480 10.63 15.47 24.55
N GLU A 481 11.41 16.53 24.33
CA GLU A 481 11.06 17.90 24.72
C GLU A 481 10.21 18.56 23.62
N VAL A 482 9.01 19.00 23.99
CA VAL A 482 8.02 19.61 23.07
C VAL A 482 7.33 20.79 23.75
N LYS A 483 6.59 21.60 22.98
CA LYS A 483 5.78 22.69 23.53
C LYS A 483 4.37 22.17 23.83
N PRO A 484 3.93 22.10 25.09
CA PRO A 484 2.63 21.51 25.43
C PRO A 484 1.46 22.15 24.69
N THR A 485 1.43 23.50 24.66
CA THR A 485 0.36 24.30 24.05
C THR A 485 0.20 24.17 22.54
N GLN A 486 1.12 23.47 21.86
CA GLN A 486 1.09 23.24 20.40
C GLN A 486 1.20 21.74 20.07
N THR A 487 1.11 20.86 21.07
CA THR A 487 1.39 19.44 20.91
C THR A 487 0.22 18.62 21.41
N THR A 488 -0.37 17.85 20.49
CA THR A 488 -1.39 16.86 20.81
C THR A 488 -0.76 15.47 20.89
N ILE A 489 -0.98 14.77 22.00
CA ILE A 489 -0.51 13.40 22.22
C ILE A 489 -1.66 12.43 22.01
N THR A 490 -1.57 11.59 20.99
CA THR A 490 -2.54 10.53 20.75
C THR A 490 -2.13 9.28 21.50
N LEU A 491 -3.02 8.75 22.33
CA LEU A 491 -2.85 7.51 23.07
C LEU A 491 -3.72 6.42 22.44
N VAL A 492 -3.07 5.35 21.98
CA VAL A 492 -3.76 4.16 21.47
C VAL A 492 -4.06 3.24 22.64
N VAL A 493 -5.33 3.00 22.93
CA VAL A 493 -5.85 2.26 24.07
C VAL A 493 -6.33 0.88 23.63
N SER A 494 -6.00 -0.15 24.42
CA SER A 494 -6.41 -1.52 24.14
C SER A 494 -7.91 -1.73 24.37
N ARG A 495 -8.59 -2.25 23.34
CA ARG A 495 -9.96 -2.80 23.44
C ARG A 495 -9.98 -4.24 23.99
N GLY A 496 -8.82 -4.81 24.33
CA GLY A 496 -8.65 -6.21 24.63
C GLY A 496 -8.57 -7.08 23.37
N LYS A 497 -8.66 -8.40 23.56
CA LYS A 497 -8.52 -9.39 22.46
C LYS A 497 -9.66 -9.25 21.46
N GLN A 498 -9.32 -9.27 20.17
CA GLN A 498 -10.32 -9.33 19.10
C GLN A 498 -10.98 -10.72 19.09
N ILE A 499 -12.24 -10.81 19.51
CA ILE A 499 -13.04 -12.02 19.38
C ILE A 499 -13.71 -11.97 17.99
N LYS A 500 -13.12 -12.63 17.00
CA LYS A 500 -13.77 -12.80 15.68
C LYS A 500 -14.83 -13.91 15.80
N PRO A 501 -16.11 -13.68 15.45
CA PRO A 501 -17.07 -14.76 15.31
C PRO A 501 -16.64 -15.64 14.13
N LYS A 502 -16.40 -16.93 14.39
CA LYS A 502 -16.19 -17.92 13.32
C LYS A 502 -17.50 -18.07 12.55
N ILE A 503 -17.57 -17.55 11.33
CA ILE A 503 -18.63 -17.94 10.40
C ILE A 503 -18.34 -19.39 10.01
N ASN A 504 -19.06 -20.32 10.62
CA ASN A 504 -18.82 -21.75 10.50
C ASN A 504 -19.59 -22.38 9.33
N THR A 505 -20.26 -21.59 8.49
CA THR A 505 -21.11 -22.06 7.40
C THR A 505 -20.46 -21.94 6.02
N VAL A 506 -20.80 -22.87 5.13
CA VAL A 506 -20.40 -22.98 3.72
C VAL A 506 -21.67 -23.10 2.88
N THR A 507 -21.78 -22.32 1.81
CA THR A 507 -22.85 -22.49 0.81
C THR A 507 -22.40 -23.56 -0.20
N LEU A 508 -23.20 -24.61 -0.36
CA LEU A 508 -22.89 -25.72 -1.26
C LEU A 508 -22.97 -25.29 -2.74
N LYS A 509 -21.93 -25.62 -3.51
CA LYS A 509 -21.93 -25.49 -4.98
C LYS A 509 -22.62 -26.70 -5.60
N ASP A 510 -23.18 -26.54 -6.79
CA ASP A 510 -23.65 -27.67 -7.58
C ASP A 510 -22.46 -28.55 -8.03
N LEU A 511 -22.50 -29.82 -7.63
CA LEU A 511 -21.49 -30.82 -7.94
C LEU A 511 -21.98 -31.83 -8.98
N GLN A 512 -23.17 -31.66 -9.57
CA GLN A 512 -23.64 -32.54 -10.65
C GLN A 512 -22.69 -32.50 -11.86
N ASN A 513 -22.45 -33.66 -12.48
CA ASN A 513 -21.49 -33.88 -13.56
C ASN A 513 -20.02 -33.61 -13.21
N TYR A 514 -19.69 -33.30 -11.96
CA TYR A 514 -18.30 -33.27 -11.52
C TYR A 514 -17.74 -34.69 -11.42
N SER A 515 -16.43 -34.83 -11.65
CA SER A 515 -15.73 -36.07 -11.33
C SER A 515 -15.72 -36.32 -9.82
N LEU A 516 -15.69 -37.59 -9.40
CA LEU A 516 -15.52 -37.94 -7.98
C LEU A 516 -14.31 -37.22 -7.34
N LYS A 517 -13.21 -37.10 -8.08
CA LYS A 517 -12.00 -36.43 -7.60
C LYS A 517 -12.25 -34.94 -7.34
N SER A 518 -12.91 -34.26 -8.26
CA SER A 518 -13.26 -32.83 -8.11
C SER A 518 -14.23 -32.58 -6.96
N ALA A 519 -15.20 -33.49 -6.74
CA ALA A 519 -16.12 -33.41 -5.60
C ALA A 519 -15.40 -33.62 -4.25
N GLN A 520 -14.42 -34.53 -4.20
CA GLN A 520 -13.57 -34.74 -3.01
C GLN A 520 -12.68 -33.52 -2.71
N ASP A 521 -12.08 -32.93 -3.75
CA ASP A 521 -11.23 -31.76 -3.59
C ASP A 521 -12.06 -30.54 -3.10
N TYR A 522 -13.27 -30.35 -3.64
CA TYR A 522 -14.21 -29.34 -3.15
C TYR A 522 -14.57 -29.53 -1.67
N ALA A 523 -14.90 -30.76 -1.26
CA ALA A 523 -15.23 -31.07 0.13
C ALA A 523 -14.04 -30.81 1.07
N LYS A 524 -12.81 -31.18 0.66
CA LYS A 524 -11.60 -30.94 1.44
C LYS A 524 -11.31 -29.44 1.62
N GLU A 525 -11.40 -28.68 0.54
CA GLU A 525 -11.18 -27.22 0.55
C GLU A 525 -12.15 -26.49 1.48
N HIS A 526 -13.41 -26.93 1.49
CA HIS A 526 -14.47 -26.30 2.28
C HIS A 526 -14.66 -26.92 3.67
N GLY A 527 -13.86 -27.93 4.03
CA GLY A 527 -13.92 -28.62 5.32
C GLY A 527 -15.22 -29.42 5.53
N LEU A 528 -15.75 -30.01 4.46
CA LEU A 528 -16.95 -30.87 4.46
C LEU A 528 -16.55 -32.34 4.47
N THR A 529 -17.43 -33.21 4.96
CA THR A 529 -17.28 -34.66 4.85
C THR A 529 -18.08 -35.16 3.66
N LEU A 530 -17.50 -36.00 2.81
CA LEU A 530 -18.18 -36.52 1.63
C LEU A 530 -18.58 -37.98 1.85
N GLN A 531 -19.87 -38.30 1.72
CA GLN A 531 -20.37 -39.67 1.66
C GLN A 531 -20.67 -40.03 0.20
N ILE A 532 -20.10 -41.14 -0.28
CA ILE A 532 -20.19 -41.51 -1.70
C ILE A 532 -21.06 -42.75 -1.82
N ASN A 533 -22.17 -42.63 -2.52
CA ASN A 533 -23.01 -43.75 -2.93
C ASN A 533 -22.85 -43.95 -4.44
N GLN A 534 -22.87 -45.20 -4.91
CA GLN A 534 -22.78 -45.49 -6.33
C GLN A 534 -24.13 -45.99 -6.85
N GLU A 535 -24.56 -45.49 -8.01
CA GLU A 535 -25.82 -45.86 -8.65
C GLU A 535 -25.61 -46.06 -10.15
N TYR A 536 -26.38 -46.95 -10.79
CA TYR A 536 -26.35 -47.09 -12.23
C TYR A 536 -27.15 -45.95 -12.87
N SER A 537 -26.65 -45.40 -13.97
CA SER A 537 -27.33 -44.33 -14.71
C SER A 537 -27.04 -44.49 -16.19
N ASP A 538 -28.09 -44.47 -17.00
CA ASP A 538 -28.00 -44.51 -18.46
C ASP A 538 -27.75 -43.09 -19.05
N GLU A 539 -27.94 -42.05 -18.24
CA GLU A 539 -27.83 -40.64 -18.64
C GLU A 539 -26.50 -39.99 -18.25
N VAL A 540 -25.90 -40.43 -17.14
CA VAL A 540 -24.68 -39.84 -16.58
C VAL A 540 -23.50 -40.77 -16.79
N GLU A 541 -22.43 -40.27 -17.40
CA GLU A 541 -21.21 -41.05 -17.65
C GLU A 541 -20.61 -41.63 -16.36
N ARG A 542 -20.02 -42.82 -16.48
CA ARG A 542 -19.40 -43.53 -15.36
C ARG A 542 -18.33 -42.66 -14.68
N GLY A 543 -18.44 -42.52 -13.36
CA GLY A 543 -17.49 -41.77 -12.54
C GLY A 543 -17.86 -40.31 -12.29
N LEU A 544 -18.95 -39.82 -12.89
CA LEU A 544 -19.49 -38.48 -12.63
C LEU A 544 -20.59 -38.50 -11.56
N VAL A 545 -20.77 -37.39 -10.87
CA VAL A 545 -21.81 -37.19 -9.85
C VAL A 545 -23.18 -37.04 -10.52
N ILE A 546 -24.11 -37.92 -10.17
CA ILE A 546 -25.52 -37.91 -10.58
C ILE A 546 -26.29 -36.86 -9.77
N SER A 547 -26.10 -36.84 -8.45
CA SER A 547 -26.84 -35.94 -7.56
C SER A 547 -26.10 -35.73 -6.24
N MET A 548 -26.48 -34.69 -5.51
CA MET A 548 -25.94 -34.37 -4.19
C MET A 548 -27.04 -34.03 -3.19
N GLN A 549 -26.80 -34.34 -1.91
CA GLN A 549 -27.66 -33.98 -0.79
C GLN A 549 -26.80 -33.47 0.38
N PRO A 550 -27.07 -32.29 0.96
CA PRO A 550 -28.08 -31.31 0.55
C PRO A 550 -27.86 -30.73 -0.85
N GLU A 551 -28.92 -30.16 -1.45
CA GLU A 551 -28.88 -29.57 -2.79
C GLU A 551 -27.97 -28.33 -2.84
N ALA A 552 -27.55 -27.97 -4.05
CA ALA A 552 -26.79 -26.76 -4.32
C ALA A 552 -27.49 -25.50 -3.78
N GLY A 553 -26.71 -24.55 -3.26
CA GLY A 553 -27.20 -23.33 -2.63
C GLY A 553 -27.54 -23.47 -1.14
N THR A 554 -27.61 -24.69 -0.59
CA THR A 554 -27.84 -24.91 0.84
C THR A 554 -26.65 -24.44 1.68
N LYS A 555 -26.89 -23.72 2.77
CA LYS A 555 -25.86 -23.36 3.76
C LYS A 555 -25.71 -24.48 4.78
N VAL A 556 -24.52 -25.04 4.91
CA VAL A 556 -24.18 -26.11 5.86
C VAL A 556 -22.99 -25.71 6.72
N ASP A 557 -22.88 -26.26 7.93
CA ASP A 557 -21.72 -26.02 8.77
C ASP A 557 -20.48 -26.78 8.25
N ARG A 558 -19.29 -26.23 8.47
CA ARG A 558 -18.02 -26.95 8.25
C ARG A 558 -17.99 -28.19 9.14
N GLY A 559 -17.66 -29.33 8.54
CA GLY A 559 -17.76 -30.67 9.13
C GLY A 559 -19.04 -31.42 8.76
N SER A 560 -20.04 -30.74 8.17
CA SER A 560 -21.28 -31.40 7.71
C SER A 560 -20.99 -32.42 6.61
N THR A 561 -21.81 -33.47 6.57
CA THR A 561 -21.72 -34.52 5.56
C THR A 561 -22.57 -34.18 4.34
N VAL A 562 -21.94 -34.15 3.16
CA VAL A 562 -22.60 -34.06 1.85
C VAL A 562 -22.57 -35.44 1.22
N THR A 563 -23.74 -35.99 0.92
CA THR A 563 -23.86 -37.27 0.21
C THR A 563 -23.92 -37.01 -1.28
N ILE A 564 -23.05 -37.66 -2.05
CA ILE A 564 -23.10 -37.65 -3.52
C ILE A 564 -23.43 -39.04 -4.04
N LYS A 565 -24.23 -39.10 -5.10
CA LYS A 565 -24.44 -40.31 -5.89
C LYS A 565 -23.55 -40.23 -7.13
N VAL A 566 -22.74 -41.25 -7.38
CA VAL A 566 -21.80 -41.32 -8.51
C VAL A 566 -22.23 -42.43 -9.47
N SER A 567 -22.24 -42.12 -10.77
CA SER A 567 -22.64 -43.06 -11.81
C SER A 567 -21.66 -44.22 -11.96
N ARG A 568 -22.21 -45.43 -12.01
CA ARG A 568 -21.50 -46.67 -12.38
C ARG A 568 -21.56 -46.94 -13.89
N GLY A 569 -22.19 -46.06 -14.67
CA GLY A 569 -22.61 -46.31 -16.05
C GLY A 569 -23.97 -47.02 -16.11
N PRO A 570 -24.42 -47.39 -17.32
CA PRO A 570 -25.68 -48.10 -17.52
C PRO A 570 -25.65 -49.46 -16.82
N LYS A 571 -26.82 -49.92 -16.38
CA LYS A 571 -26.93 -51.23 -15.72
C LYS A 571 -26.84 -52.33 -16.77
N GLU A 572 -25.72 -53.04 -16.84
CA GLU A 572 -25.60 -54.24 -17.68
C GLU A 572 -26.62 -55.29 -17.23
N GLU A 573 -27.54 -55.67 -18.12
CA GLU A 573 -28.41 -56.83 -17.92
C GLU A 573 -27.53 -58.08 -17.84
N LYS A 574 -27.70 -58.87 -16.78
CA LYS A 574 -26.90 -60.09 -16.55
C LYS A 574 -26.97 -61.02 -17.76
N ASP A 575 -25.80 -61.45 -18.25
CA ASP A 575 -25.68 -62.56 -19.20
C ASP A 575 -26.55 -63.74 -18.73
N THR A 576 -27.59 -64.08 -19.51
CA THR A 576 -28.46 -65.22 -19.23
C THR A 576 -27.70 -66.51 -19.51
N THR A 577 -27.05 -67.04 -18.47
CA THR A 577 -26.44 -68.37 -18.51
C THR A 577 -27.51 -69.44 -18.29
N VAL A 578 -27.85 -70.20 -19.33
CA VAL A 578 -28.76 -71.35 -19.22
C VAL A 578 -27.92 -72.59 -18.91
N THR A 579 -28.21 -73.28 -17.80
CA THR A 579 -27.46 -74.51 -17.45
C THR A 579 -28.25 -75.74 -17.88
N LYS A 580 -27.64 -76.57 -18.73
CA LYS A 580 -28.23 -77.84 -19.17
C LYS A 580 -27.54 -79.01 -18.45
N THR A 581 -28.34 -79.86 -17.83
CA THR A 581 -27.88 -81.10 -17.21
C THR A 581 -28.29 -82.31 -18.05
N PHE A 582 -27.36 -83.25 -18.24
CA PHE A 582 -27.60 -84.51 -18.95
C PHE A 582 -26.71 -85.62 -18.37
N THR A 583 -27.13 -86.87 -18.55
CA THR A 583 -26.40 -88.05 -18.07
C THR A 583 -25.87 -88.85 -19.25
N VAL A 584 -24.59 -89.19 -19.21
CA VAL A 584 -23.96 -90.11 -20.16
C VAL A 584 -23.79 -91.43 -19.46
N ASN A 585 -24.52 -92.44 -19.93
CA ASN A 585 -24.43 -93.78 -19.38
C ASN A 585 -23.13 -94.46 -19.83
N TYR A 586 -22.53 -95.24 -18.95
CA TYR A 586 -21.40 -96.10 -19.27
C TYR A 586 -21.92 -97.43 -19.81
N VAL A 587 -21.44 -97.84 -20.97
CA VAL A 587 -21.85 -99.09 -21.62
C VAL A 587 -20.77 -100.16 -21.46
N GLY A 588 -19.50 -99.77 -21.37
CA GLY A 588 -18.40 -100.71 -21.30
C GLY A 588 -18.24 -101.53 -22.58
N SER A 589 -17.05 -102.02 -22.84
CA SER A 589 -16.74 -102.78 -24.05
C SER A 589 -17.26 -104.23 -23.97
N ASP A 590 -18.56 -104.44 -24.22
CA ASP A 590 -19.06 -105.74 -24.67
C ASP A 590 -18.78 -105.91 -26.17
N LEU A 591 -17.50 -106.08 -26.52
CA LEU A 591 -17.11 -106.61 -27.83
C LEU A 591 -17.14 -108.15 -27.75
N LYS A 592 -18.17 -108.71 -28.38
CA LYS A 592 -18.30 -110.13 -28.71
C LYS A 592 -17.01 -110.65 -29.36
N LYS A 593 -16.47 -111.74 -28.81
CA LYS A 593 -15.59 -112.66 -29.54
C LYS A 593 -16.40 -113.29 -30.69
N ASP A 594 -15.89 -113.25 -31.91
CA ASP A 594 -16.06 -114.33 -32.89
C ASP A 594 -14.93 -114.34 -33.94
N ASP A 595 -14.17 -115.43 -33.86
CA ASP A 595 -13.47 -116.25 -34.86
C ASP A 595 -12.84 -115.68 -36.16
N LYS A 596 -11.52 -115.97 -36.27
CA LYS A 596 -10.74 -116.52 -37.41
C LYS A 596 -10.12 -115.66 -38.53
N SER A 597 -8.80 -115.90 -38.61
CA SER A 597 -7.91 -116.17 -39.76
C SER A 597 -7.31 -115.02 -40.60
N ASP A 598 -5.97 -114.94 -40.43
CA ASP A 598 -4.90 -114.79 -41.43
C ASP A 598 -4.79 -113.53 -42.31
N GLY A 599 -3.71 -112.77 -42.07
CA GLY A 599 -2.80 -112.40 -43.17
C GLY A 599 -2.34 -110.95 -43.30
N LYS A 600 -1.18 -110.65 -42.69
CA LYS A 600 -0.11 -109.70 -43.11
C LYS A 600 -0.24 -108.17 -42.89
N SER A 601 0.56 -107.74 -41.90
CA SER A 601 1.59 -106.67 -41.88
C SER A 601 1.21 -105.21 -42.16
N GLY A 602 1.24 -104.42 -41.09
CA GLY A 602 1.33 -102.96 -41.07
C GLY A 602 1.43 -102.47 -39.62
N GLU A 603 2.66 -102.45 -39.10
CA GLU A 603 3.02 -102.15 -37.72
C GLU A 603 2.89 -100.64 -37.42
N ILE A 604 1.89 -100.24 -36.63
CA ILE A 604 1.92 -99.01 -35.81
C ILE A 604 1.32 -99.35 -34.45
N ASP A 605 2.14 -99.12 -33.43
CA ASP A 605 1.85 -99.22 -32.00
C ASP A 605 0.59 -98.43 -31.60
N THR A 606 -0.44 -99.15 -31.19
CA THR A 606 -1.27 -98.74 -30.04
C THR A 606 -1.71 -99.98 -29.29
N LYS A 607 -1.00 -100.31 -28.20
CA LYS A 607 -1.58 -101.08 -27.10
C LYS A 607 -2.74 -100.26 -26.52
N GLU A 608 -3.96 -100.55 -27.00
CA GLU A 608 -5.18 -100.08 -26.36
C GLU A 608 -5.29 -100.73 -24.98
N ASP A 609 -5.01 -99.90 -23.98
CA ASP A 609 -5.32 -100.16 -22.59
C ASP A 609 -6.84 -100.20 -22.43
N ASN A 610 -7.41 -101.41 -22.54
CA ASN A 610 -8.79 -101.75 -22.20
C ASN A 610 -9.16 -101.42 -20.73
N SER A 611 -8.31 -100.73 -19.98
CA SER A 611 -8.61 -100.22 -18.65
C SER A 611 -9.23 -98.82 -18.61
N LYS A 612 -9.25 -98.04 -19.70
CA LYS A 612 -9.58 -96.60 -19.60
C LYS A 612 -11.06 -96.25 -19.45
N GLY A 613 -12.00 -97.11 -19.87
CA GLY A 613 -13.44 -96.85 -19.84
C GLY A 613 -13.96 -96.25 -21.16
N ASP A 614 -15.21 -95.80 -21.20
CA ASP A 614 -15.80 -95.20 -22.41
C ASP A 614 -15.26 -93.78 -22.61
N HIS A 615 -14.73 -93.50 -23.79
CA HIS A 615 -14.24 -92.18 -24.18
C HIS A 615 -15.42 -91.26 -24.53
N VAL A 616 -15.55 -90.12 -23.85
CA VAL A 616 -16.65 -89.16 -24.01
C VAL A 616 -16.11 -87.80 -24.38
N GLN A 617 -16.60 -87.27 -25.50
CA GLN A 617 -16.29 -85.94 -26.01
C GLN A 617 -17.56 -85.09 -26.09
N ILE A 618 -17.55 -83.94 -25.43
CA ILE A 618 -18.66 -83.01 -25.38
C ILE A 618 -18.30 -81.77 -26.19
N TYR A 619 -19.21 -81.32 -27.04
CA TYR A 619 -19.13 -80.13 -27.87
C TYR A 619 -20.31 -79.22 -27.54
N ILE A 620 -20.05 -77.92 -27.43
CA ILE A 620 -21.10 -76.93 -27.26
C ILE A 620 -20.97 -75.84 -28.33
N LYS A 621 -22.12 -75.24 -28.68
CA LYS A 621 -22.19 -73.98 -29.39
C LYS A 621 -23.05 -73.02 -28.59
N ASP A 622 -22.45 -71.90 -28.24
CA ASP A 622 -23.06 -70.74 -27.60
C ASP A 622 -22.37 -69.49 -28.19
N ASP A 623 -22.51 -68.32 -27.58
CA ASP A 623 -21.88 -67.12 -28.14
C ASP A 623 -20.36 -67.12 -28.01
N ASP A 624 -19.81 -67.91 -27.09
CA ASP A 624 -18.39 -67.95 -26.77
C ASP A 624 -17.69 -69.19 -27.37
N HIS A 625 -18.44 -70.22 -27.76
CA HIS A 625 -17.93 -71.53 -28.20
C HIS A 625 -18.59 -72.02 -29.49
N SER A 626 -17.84 -72.80 -30.29
CA SER A 626 -18.33 -73.42 -31.52
C SER A 626 -18.26 -74.95 -31.47
N LEU A 627 -19.17 -75.63 -32.18
CA LEU A 627 -19.20 -77.11 -32.28
C LEU A 627 -17.97 -77.74 -32.94
N SER A 628 -17.06 -76.94 -33.51
CA SER A 628 -15.82 -77.43 -34.09
C SER A 628 -14.79 -77.83 -33.03
N ASN A 629 -14.90 -77.27 -31.82
CA ASN A 629 -13.92 -77.45 -30.76
C ASN A 629 -14.50 -78.32 -29.63
N ILE A 630 -13.68 -79.22 -29.10
CA ILE A 630 -14.09 -80.07 -27.98
C ILE A 630 -14.16 -79.21 -26.72
N TYR A 631 -15.31 -79.21 -26.07
CA TYR A 631 -15.52 -78.52 -24.80
C TYR A 631 -14.99 -79.34 -23.61
N ARG A 632 -15.23 -80.66 -23.61
CA ARG A 632 -14.64 -81.60 -22.65
C ARG A 632 -14.31 -82.94 -23.32
N ASP A 633 -13.16 -83.48 -22.98
CA ASP A 633 -12.67 -84.79 -23.43
C ASP A 633 -12.26 -85.61 -22.19
N LEU A 634 -12.91 -86.74 -21.94
CA LEU A 634 -12.63 -87.58 -20.77
C LEU A 634 -13.03 -89.04 -20.99
N TYR A 635 -12.64 -89.91 -20.06
CA TYR A 635 -13.08 -91.29 -20.01
C TYR A 635 -13.98 -91.53 -18.80
N ILE A 636 -15.08 -92.26 -18.97
CA ILE A 636 -16.02 -92.62 -17.90
C ILE A 636 -16.03 -94.14 -17.68
N LYS A 637 -16.17 -94.59 -16.43
CA LYS A 637 -16.27 -96.02 -16.04
C LYS A 637 -17.60 -96.37 -15.33
N ARG A 638 -18.50 -95.40 -15.28
CA ARG A 638 -19.85 -95.47 -14.70
C ARG A 638 -20.67 -94.32 -15.28
N ASP A 639 -21.99 -94.38 -15.13
CA ASP A 639 -22.87 -93.30 -15.53
C ASP A 639 -22.45 -91.98 -14.86
N MET A 640 -22.29 -90.93 -15.65
CA MET A 640 -21.88 -89.62 -15.17
C MET A 640 -22.85 -88.54 -15.66
N SER A 641 -23.28 -87.69 -14.74
CA SER A 641 -24.10 -86.52 -15.05
C SER A 641 -23.23 -85.28 -15.20
N PHE A 642 -23.47 -84.52 -16.26
CA PHE A 642 -22.77 -83.28 -16.59
C PHE A 642 -23.76 -82.13 -16.51
N SER A 643 -23.33 -81.00 -15.95
CA SER A 643 -24.08 -79.74 -15.99
C SER A 643 -23.19 -78.70 -16.68
N ILE A 644 -23.67 -78.15 -17.79
CA ILE A 644 -22.91 -77.22 -18.63
C ILE A 644 -23.67 -75.90 -18.74
N PRO A 645 -23.07 -74.77 -18.35
CA PRO A 645 -23.64 -73.45 -18.59
C PRO A 645 -23.43 -73.04 -20.05
N PHE A 646 -24.45 -72.45 -20.66
CA PHE A 646 -24.44 -71.87 -22.01
C PHE A 646 -24.58 -70.36 -21.91
N SER A 647 -23.68 -69.62 -22.57
CA SER A 647 -23.77 -68.16 -22.73
C SER A 647 -24.61 -67.84 -23.98
N ILE A 648 -25.90 -67.49 -23.82
CA ILE A 648 -26.80 -67.19 -24.93
C ILE A 648 -27.37 -65.77 -24.75
N LYS A 649 -26.85 -64.82 -25.51
CA LYS A 649 -27.30 -63.42 -25.61
C LYS A 649 -28.49 -63.32 -26.56
N ASP A 650 -28.37 -63.85 -27.79
CA ASP A 650 -29.43 -63.88 -28.80
C ASP A 650 -29.43 -65.18 -29.64
N GLY A 651 -30.49 -65.98 -29.56
CA GLY A 651 -30.70 -67.18 -30.40
C GLY A 651 -30.76 -68.52 -29.64
N ASN A 652 -30.29 -69.59 -30.29
CA ASN A 652 -30.28 -70.96 -29.74
C ASN A 652 -28.85 -71.51 -29.69
N GLY A 653 -28.45 -72.04 -28.54
CA GLY A 653 -27.25 -72.85 -28.38
C GLY A 653 -27.45 -74.30 -28.84
N GLN A 654 -26.37 -75.08 -28.87
CA GLN A 654 -26.42 -76.50 -29.25
C GLN A 654 -25.42 -77.32 -28.43
N LEU A 655 -25.85 -78.50 -27.97
CA LEU A 655 -25.04 -79.48 -27.24
C LEU A 655 -24.92 -80.74 -28.08
N ARG A 656 -23.69 -81.24 -28.27
CA ARG A 656 -23.43 -82.55 -28.88
C ARG A 656 -22.47 -83.36 -28.02
N VAL A 657 -22.82 -84.60 -27.71
CA VAL A 657 -22.02 -85.52 -26.92
C VAL A 657 -21.74 -86.78 -27.74
N VAL A 658 -20.48 -87.14 -27.85
CA VAL A 658 -19.98 -88.30 -28.57
C VAL A 658 -19.35 -89.25 -27.56
N ARG A 659 -19.71 -90.54 -27.59
CA ARG A 659 -19.13 -91.60 -26.77
C ARG A 659 -18.57 -92.69 -27.67
N ASN A 660 -17.29 -93.04 -27.52
CA ASN A 660 -16.57 -94.01 -28.35
C ASN A 660 -16.76 -93.77 -29.86
N GLY A 661 -16.81 -92.51 -30.28
CA GLY A 661 -17.03 -92.11 -31.68
C GLY A 661 -18.50 -92.01 -32.12
N GLU A 662 -19.47 -92.49 -31.34
CA GLU A 662 -20.91 -92.41 -31.65
C GLU A 662 -21.59 -91.23 -30.93
N THR A 663 -22.43 -90.48 -31.64
CA THR A 663 -23.19 -89.37 -31.01
C THR A 663 -24.32 -89.92 -30.15
N VAL A 664 -24.22 -89.70 -28.84
CA VAL A 664 -25.21 -90.18 -27.85
C VAL A 664 -26.22 -89.12 -27.43
N LEU A 665 -25.89 -87.83 -27.63
CA LEU A 665 -26.82 -86.72 -27.35
C LEU A 665 -26.56 -85.59 -28.35
N ASN A 666 -27.61 -85.02 -28.95
CA ASN A 666 -27.51 -83.83 -29.78
C ASN A 666 -28.80 -83.00 -29.62
N GLU A 667 -28.73 -81.91 -28.85
CA GLU A 667 -29.89 -81.10 -28.49
C GLU A 667 -29.64 -79.62 -28.78
N LYS A 668 -30.70 -78.90 -29.15
CA LYS A 668 -30.70 -77.44 -29.16
C LYS A 668 -31.05 -76.92 -27.77
N VAL A 669 -30.28 -75.94 -27.30
CA VAL A 669 -30.50 -75.26 -26.02
C VAL A 669 -31.07 -73.89 -26.34
N THR A 670 -32.34 -73.67 -26.01
CA THR A 670 -32.98 -72.36 -26.16
C THR A 670 -32.96 -71.63 -24.83
N LYS A 671 -33.09 -70.30 -24.88
CA LYS A 671 -33.27 -69.46 -23.70
C LYS A 671 -34.51 -69.85 -22.89
#